data_AF-A0A852NC93-F1
#
_entry.id   AF-A0A852NC93-F1
#
_cell.length_a   1.000
_cell.length_b   1.000
_cell.length_c   1.000
_cell.angle_alpha   90.00
_cell.angle_beta   90.00
_cell.angle_gamma   90.00
#
_symmetry.space_group_name_H-M   'P 1'
#
loop_
_entity.id
_entity.type
_entity.pdbx_description
1 polymer ?
#
loop_
_entity_poly.entity_id
_entity_poly.type
_entity_poly.pdbx_seq_one_letter_code
_entity_poly.pdbx_strand_id
1 'polypeptide(L)'
;GLFVTDYFTRTPRKLSPFRSFASIELFHFHIPEDTVIAVWNLITFKEQGGTFGDQCPDRSITVYFRSGAPSVINPLHTHFPRDTAVPGSFALTLTWTLPNRTTGVFNVTSPLPGDWFLAAHLPKDEGKISVKGLYEECQYLFQPQLIVQRLVNIAVLYPGHVTEQSMAPHNHSCLYKVFVPSYTSRVLVEVLRCRGAEGCPLWLRVRAKAPPLHNSTTLDCREHTPCQLAQDLPFWQHWYYVLVEKHPGVPGTVFFQVTVQLTDCSRPSLARPPFLPSSASMNMPHSFGSAGGLALGDSPPPTSPNDTKHQVPIPVTSHAGERCWPVRPTLRNELDTFSVHFYIFFGPNVSVPPDRPAVFVINLLPVLDSGGVLNLELRLNVSSLCGENVTVFGCLNHEVPLTSGDNTSVTCETESLAGFLLSVNATASLSRLRIPYPQTGSWYLSLRSLCATEHGFEPCTNVTAEVYLRAYLSPCINDCGIYGQCKLLRTNNYLYAACECKAGWNGWGCTDNAEAFSYGFQLLSTLLLCLSNVMFVPPVAIAVRSHYLLEAAVYIFTMFFSTFYHACDQPGIVVFCIMEYDVLQFCDFLGSLMSVWVTVIAMARLQPIVKQASVLYLLGAMLLAMALQMDRHGLWNLLGPSLFALGIMAVAWTARTIRRRHCYPPTWKRWAFYLCPGALIAAAAVLLYAFVETEENYFYIHSIWHLLIAGSVGFLLPPRAKPSRRLGPLPRRKGCGYQLCVNEQEELGLVDPAVASINSICTS
;
A
#
# COMPACT_ATOMS: atom_id res chain seq x y z
N GLY A 1 32.43 -20.92 -18.75
CA GLY A 1 31.66 -19.89 -19.48
C GLY A 1 32.21 -18.51 -19.15
N LEU A 2 31.92 -17.51 -19.97
CA LEU A 2 32.18 -16.10 -19.65
C LEU A 2 31.11 -15.62 -18.67
N PHE A 3 31.53 -14.89 -17.64
CA PHE A 3 30.63 -14.24 -16.70
C PHE A 3 30.53 -12.75 -17.02
N VAL A 4 29.32 -12.21 -16.94
CA VAL A 4 29.06 -10.77 -17.01
C VAL A 4 28.46 -10.33 -15.68
N THR A 5 28.94 -9.20 -15.16
CA THR A 5 28.46 -8.62 -13.90
C THR A 5 27.69 -7.35 -14.19
N ASP A 6 26.41 -7.33 -13.80
CA ASP A 6 25.52 -6.18 -13.90
C ASP A 6 25.32 -5.54 -12.52
N TYR A 7 25.28 -4.20 -12.46
CA TYR A 7 25.11 -3.43 -11.23
C TYR A 7 23.84 -2.57 -11.31
N PHE A 8 22.97 -2.69 -10.30
CA PHE A 8 21.73 -1.93 -10.18
C PHE A 8 21.69 -1.20 -8.83
N THR A 9 21.26 0.05 -8.82
CA THR A 9 21.09 0.83 -7.60
C THR A 9 19.75 1.55 -7.58
N ARG A 10 19.15 1.68 -6.40
CA ARG A 10 17.98 2.53 -6.17
C ARG A 10 18.37 3.75 -5.35
N THR A 11 17.62 4.83 -5.51
CA THR A 11 17.83 6.05 -4.72
C THR A 11 17.53 5.80 -3.24
N PRO A 12 18.26 6.47 -2.32
CA PRO A 12 17.93 6.40 -0.90
C PRO A 12 16.49 6.85 -0.63
N ARG A 13 15.78 6.15 0.25
CA ARG A 13 14.43 6.52 0.71
C ARG A 13 14.39 6.62 2.23
N LYS A 14 13.60 7.56 2.74
CA LYS A 14 13.37 7.75 4.19
C LYS A 14 12.47 6.64 4.69
N LEU A 15 12.91 5.93 5.73
CA LEU A 15 12.11 4.93 6.38
C LEU A 15 11.21 5.55 7.45
N SER A 16 10.00 5.01 7.57
CA SER A 16 9.06 5.32 8.65
C SER A 16 8.94 4.17 9.66
N PRO A 17 8.59 4.47 10.93
CA PRO A 17 8.16 3.47 11.90
C PRO A 17 6.98 2.65 11.37
N PHE A 18 7.02 1.34 11.57
CA PHE A 18 5.97 0.45 11.09
C PHE A 18 4.67 0.65 11.88
N ARG A 19 3.62 1.09 11.18
CA ARG A 19 2.24 1.18 11.67
C ARG A 19 1.33 0.22 10.91
N SER A 20 1.38 0.28 9.59
CA SER A 20 0.69 -0.63 8.67
C SER A 20 1.56 -0.92 7.45
N PHE A 21 1.09 -1.77 6.53
CA PHE A 21 1.80 -2.00 5.29
C PHE A 21 1.97 -0.71 4.45
N ALA A 22 1.12 0.30 4.66
CA ALA A 22 1.26 1.60 4.00
C ALA A 22 2.49 2.41 4.47
N SER A 23 3.08 2.06 5.60
CA SER A 23 4.24 2.75 6.21
C SER A 23 5.61 2.15 5.82
N ILE A 24 5.63 1.19 4.90
CA ILE A 24 6.88 0.58 4.44
C ILE A 24 7.38 1.28 3.19
N GLU A 25 8.70 1.22 2.99
CA GLU A 25 9.31 1.57 1.72
C GLU A 25 9.55 0.30 0.90
N LEU A 26 8.94 0.25 -0.28
CA LEU A 26 9.07 -0.86 -1.24
C LEU A 26 10.15 -0.55 -2.28
N PHE A 27 10.97 -1.53 -2.66
CA PHE A 27 11.95 -1.40 -3.73
C PHE A 27 11.78 -2.57 -4.70
N HIS A 28 11.81 -2.26 -6.00
CA HIS A 28 11.69 -3.23 -7.08
C HIS A 28 13.04 -3.41 -7.79
N PHE A 29 13.40 -4.66 -8.09
CA PHE A 29 14.54 -5.04 -8.90
C PHE A 29 14.11 -6.10 -9.91
N HIS A 30 14.74 -6.13 -11.08
CA HIS A 30 14.52 -7.17 -12.07
C HIS A 30 15.79 -8.00 -12.21
N ILE A 31 15.70 -9.31 -11.99
CA ILE A 31 16.81 -10.26 -12.16
C ILE A 31 16.71 -10.88 -13.55
N PRO A 32 17.73 -10.67 -14.42
CA PRO A 32 17.75 -11.27 -15.74
C PRO A 32 17.84 -12.81 -15.70
N GLU A 33 17.45 -13.44 -16.80
CA GLU A 33 17.73 -14.86 -17.04
C GLU A 33 19.23 -15.17 -17.08
N ASP A 34 19.58 -16.45 -16.96
CA ASP A 34 20.95 -16.97 -16.92
C ASP A 34 21.80 -16.44 -15.72
N THR A 35 21.14 -15.94 -14.67
CA THR A 35 21.80 -15.45 -13.45
C THR A 35 22.28 -16.62 -12.57
N VAL A 36 23.53 -16.57 -12.14
CA VAL A 36 24.15 -17.56 -11.25
C VAL A 36 24.20 -17.09 -9.81
N ILE A 37 24.42 -15.80 -9.56
CA ILE A 37 24.38 -15.22 -8.22
C ILE A 37 23.83 -13.80 -8.26
N ALA A 38 23.00 -13.48 -7.28
CA ALA A 38 22.51 -12.13 -6.99
C ALA A 38 22.93 -11.74 -5.57
N VAL A 39 23.52 -10.56 -5.42
CA VAL A 39 24.01 -10.02 -4.15
C VAL A 39 23.40 -8.64 -3.93
N TRP A 40 22.59 -8.52 -2.89
CA TRP A 40 22.10 -7.24 -2.41
C TRP A 40 23.04 -6.66 -1.35
N ASN A 41 23.54 -5.45 -1.61
CA ASN A 41 24.24 -4.63 -0.64
C ASN A 41 23.25 -3.59 -0.10
N LEU A 42 23.01 -3.64 1.21
CA LEU A 42 21.96 -2.91 1.90
C LEU A 42 22.61 -1.82 2.74
N ILE A 43 22.50 -0.56 2.31
CA ILE A 43 23.18 0.55 2.99
C ILE A 43 22.13 1.38 3.71
N THR A 44 22.36 1.64 5.00
CA THR A 44 21.54 2.55 5.80
C THR A 44 22.41 3.64 6.41
N PHE A 45 21.86 4.85 6.52
CA PHE A 45 22.54 5.97 7.15
C PHE A 45 21.56 6.88 7.88
N LYS A 46 22.07 7.62 8.88
CA LYS A 46 21.28 8.57 9.68
C LYS A 46 21.60 10.00 9.27
N GLU A 47 20.57 10.83 9.22
CA GLU A 47 20.66 12.24 8.91
C GLU A 47 19.91 13.06 9.95
N GLN A 48 20.48 14.21 10.33
CA GLN A 48 19.88 15.19 11.22
C GLN A 48 20.17 16.59 10.66
N GLY A 49 19.13 17.36 10.34
CA GLY A 49 19.26 18.75 9.86
C GLY A 49 20.05 18.96 8.56
N GLY A 50 20.18 17.93 7.70
CA GLY A 50 21.03 18.01 6.50
C GLY A 50 22.49 17.57 6.72
N THR A 51 22.83 17.09 7.92
CA THR A 51 24.17 16.58 8.29
C THR A 51 24.10 15.16 8.85
N PHE A 52 25.24 14.52 9.11
CA PHE A 52 25.27 13.18 9.71
C PHE A 52 24.67 13.20 11.13
N GLY A 53 23.70 12.32 11.37
CA GLY A 53 22.95 12.26 12.62
C GLY A 53 23.65 11.46 13.72
N ASP A 54 24.80 11.93 14.20
CA ASP A 54 25.61 11.26 15.24
C ASP A 54 24.85 11.09 16.57
N GLN A 55 23.92 12.01 16.85
CA GLN A 55 23.10 12.02 18.06
C GLN A 55 21.81 11.20 17.92
N CYS A 56 21.56 10.61 16.74
CA CYS A 56 20.35 9.85 16.48
C CYS A 56 20.44 8.42 17.06
N PRO A 57 19.36 7.93 17.71
CA PRO A 57 19.37 6.62 18.33
C PRO A 57 19.54 5.50 17.30
N ASP A 58 20.17 4.40 17.72
CA ASP A 58 20.33 3.19 16.90
C ASP A 58 18.99 2.43 16.84
N ARG A 59 18.25 2.58 15.74
CA ARG A 59 17.02 1.82 15.47
C ARG A 59 17.31 0.71 14.46
N SER A 60 17.10 -0.56 14.83
CA SER A 60 17.28 -1.68 13.89
C SER A 60 16.33 -1.54 12.69
N ILE A 61 16.79 -1.94 11.50
CA ILE A 61 16.00 -1.86 10.27
C ILE A 61 15.77 -3.28 9.76
N THR A 62 14.51 -3.66 9.52
CA THR A 62 14.19 -4.99 8.98
C THR A 62 13.81 -4.86 7.51
N VAL A 63 14.40 -5.73 6.69
CA VAL A 63 14.21 -5.78 5.24
C VAL A 63 13.71 -7.16 4.84
N TYR A 64 12.62 -7.21 4.08
CA TYR A 64 11.99 -8.45 3.61
C TYR A 64 12.17 -8.62 2.11
N PHE A 65 12.45 -9.85 1.65
CA PHE A 65 12.72 -10.20 0.26
C PHE A 65 11.71 -11.23 -0.23
N ARG A 66 11.17 -11.00 -1.43
CA ARG A 66 10.29 -11.93 -2.13
C ARG A 66 10.42 -11.80 -3.65
N SER A 67 10.41 -12.93 -4.35
CA SER A 67 10.39 -13.00 -5.81
C SER A 67 8.95 -13.01 -6.35
N GLY A 68 8.75 -12.38 -7.50
CA GLY A 68 7.50 -12.31 -8.27
C GLY A 68 6.45 -11.31 -7.76
N ALA A 69 6.45 -10.96 -6.48
CA ALA A 69 5.51 -10.01 -5.89
C ALA A 69 6.02 -9.41 -4.55
N PRO A 70 5.44 -8.28 -4.09
CA PRO A 70 5.74 -7.71 -2.77
C PRO A 70 5.57 -8.69 -1.60
N SER A 71 6.45 -8.61 -0.60
CA SER A 71 6.41 -9.44 0.60
C SER A 71 5.16 -9.17 1.44
N VAL A 72 4.49 -10.22 1.91
CA VAL A 72 3.35 -10.12 2.84
C VAL A 72 3.89 -10.26 4.26
N ILE A 73 4.09 -9.15 4.96
CA ILE A 73 4.77 -9.08 6.25
C ILE A 73 3.81 -8.82 7.41
N ASN A 74 4.11 -9.33 8.61
CA ASN A 74 3.37 -9.03 9.83
C ASN A 74 4.30 -8.85 11.05
N PRO A 75 5.07 -7.74 11.09
CA PRO A 75 6.03 -7.48 12.17
C PRO A 75 5.37 -7.30 13.55
N LEU A 76 4.10 -6.90 13.58
CA LEU A 76 3.34 -6.64 14.81
C LEU A 76 2.54 -7.86 15.29
N HIS A 77 2.67 -9.02 14.63
CA HIS A 77 1.94 -10.25 14.97
C HIS A 77 0.41 -10.09 15.06
N THR A 78 -0.14 -9.20 14.23
CA THR A 78 -1.59 -8.94 14.13
C THR A 78 -2.35 -10.09 13.45
N HIS A 79 -3.65 -10.17 13.67
CA HIS A 79 -4.45 -11.23 13.04
C HIS A 79 -4.75 -10.94 11.56
N PHE A 80 -4.47 -11.89 10.66
CA PHE A 80 -4.91 -11.82 9.26
C PHE A 80 -6.40 -12.11 9.14
N PRO A 81 -7.15 -11.48 8.21
CA PRO A 81 -8.52 -11.88 7.94
C PRO A 81 -8.62 -13.37 7.59
N ARG A 82 -9.73 -14.02 7.94
CA ARG A 82 -9.95 -15.44 7.58
C ARG A 82 -9.80 -15.66 6.07
N ASP A 83 -9.38 -16.86 5.70
CA ASP A 83 -9.21 -17.28 4.30
C ASP A 83 -8.11 -16.50 3.54
N THR A 84 -7.18 -15.85 4.25
CA THR A 84 -6.06 -15.12 3.65
C THR A 84 -4.80 -15.99 3.62
N ALA A 85 -4.23 -16.18 2.43
CA ALA A 85 -2.96 -16.83 2.24
C ALA A 85 -1.81 -15.87 2.59
N VAL A 86 -0.80 -16.37 3.31
CA VAL A 86 0.41 -15.60 3.62
C VAL A 86 1.61 -16.32 3.01
N PRO A 87 2.05 -15.89 1.81
CA PRO A 87 3.24 -16.43 1.17
C PRO A 87 4.49 -16.18 2.04
N GLY A 88 5.40 -17.15 2.09
CA GLY A 88 6.66 -16.99 2.80
C GLY A 88 7.52 -15.84 2.25
N SER A 89 8.23 -15.15 3.14
CA SER A 89 9.20 -14.10 2.80
C SER A 89 10.47 -14.28 3.62
N PHE A 90 11.62 -14.01 3.03
CA PHE A 90 12.89 -13.97 3.78
C PHE A 90 13.07 -12.61 4.43
N ALA A 91 13.59 -12.55 5.66
CA ALA A 91 13.82 -11.30 6.39
C ALA A 91 15.27 -11.19 6.87
N LEU A 92 15.83 -9.99 6.79
CA LEU A 92 17.14 -9.63 7.33
C LEU A 92 17.01 -8.38 8.19
N THR A 93 17.50 -8.45 9.42
CA THR A 93 17.54 -7.29 10.34
C THR A 93 18.95 -6.71 10.37
N LEU A 94 19.07 -5.43 10.05
CA LEU A 94 20.30 -4.67 10.06
C LEU A 94 20.48 -4.01 11.43
N THR A 95 21.58 -4.34 12.09
CA THR A 95 22.02 -3.71 13.34
C THR A 95 23.14 -2.70 13.05
N TRP A 96 23.22 -1.64 13.86
CA TRP A 96 24.20 -0.57 13.66
C TRP A 96 25.59 -1.02 14.10
N THR A 97 26.54 -1.07 13.17
CA THR A 97 27.94 -1.42 13.44
C THR A 97 28.85 -0.21 13.47
N LEU A 98 28.52 0.85 12.71
CA LEU A 98 29.17 2.16 12.79
C LEU A 98 28.13 3.20 13.22
N PRO A 99 28.55 4.31 13.88
CA PRO A 99 27.63 5.29 14.46
C PRO A 99 26.61 5.88 13.48
N ASN A 100 27.01 6.08 12.21
CA ASN A 100 26.21 6.81 11.22
C ASN A 100 25.82 5.99 10.00
N ARG A 101 26.38 4.79 9.86
CA ARG A 101 26.18 3.93 8.69
C ARG A 101 26.21 2.47 9.11
N THR A 102 25.29 1.69 8.60
CA THR A 102 25.44 0.23 8.64
C THR A 102 25.20 -0.35 7.26
N THR A 103 25.81 -1.51 7.02
CA THR A 103 25.74 -2.21 5.75
C THR A 103 25.42 -3.67 6.01
N GLY A 104 24.41 -4.20 5.32
CA GLY A 104 24.11 -5.62 5.28
C GLY A 104 24.34 -6.19 3.90
N VAL A 105 24.59 -7.49 3.84
CA VAL A 105 24.72 -8.23 2.57
C VAL A 105 23.75 -9.40 2.59
N PHE A 106 22.97 -9.53 1.53
CA PHE A 106 22.10 -10.69 1.29
C PHE A 106 22.43 -11.28 -0.08
N ASN A 107 22.81 -12.56 -0.13
CA ASN A 107 23.15 -13.23 -1.39
C ASN A 107 22.22 -14.42 -1.65
N VAL A 108 21.88 -14.60 -2.93
CA VAL A 108 21.10 -15.74 -3.42
C VAL A 108 21.85 -16.37 -4.58
N THR A 109 22.18 -17.65 -4.45
CA THR A 109 22.76 -18.47 -5.51
C THR A 109 21.66 -19.09 -6.36
N SER A 110 21.83 -19.08 -7.69
CA SER A 110 20.82 -19.49 -8.68
C SER A 110 19.42 -18.92 -8.39
N PRO A 111 19.27 -17.58 -8.34
CA PRO A 111 18.00 -16.92 -8.06
C PRO A 111 16.98 -17.18 -9.17
N LEU A 112 15.69 -17.13 -8.82
CA LEU A 112 14.62 -17.12 -9.83
C LEU A 112 14.69 -15.82 -10.65
N PRO A 113 14.61 -15.89 -11.99
CA PRO A 113 14.56 -14.71 -12.84
C PRO A 113 13.22 -13.97 -12.68
N GLY A 114 13.19 -12.71 -13.09
CA GLY A 114 12.01 -11.85 -13.03
C GLY A 114 12.07 -10.82 -11.90
N ASP A 115 10.90 -10.37 -11.46
CA ASP A 115 10.78 -9.27 -10.50
C ASP A 115 11.08 -9.72 -9.07
N TRP A 116 11.79 -8.88 -8.33
CA TRP A 116 12.13 -9.06 -6.92
C TRP A 116 11.77 -7.79 -6.14
N PHE A 117 11.15 -7.99 -4.99
CA PHE A 117 10.66 -6.90 -4.14
C PHE A 117 11.33 -6.93 -2.77
N LEU A 118 11.78 -5.77 -2.33
CA LEU A 118 12.32 -5.52 -1.00
C LEU A 118 11.37 -4.60 -0.25
N ALA A 119 10.96 -4.96 0.96
CA ALA A 119 10.17 -4.11 1.84
C ALA A 119 11.01 -3.75 3.07
N ALA A 120 11.23 -2.47 3.33
CA ALA A 120 12.02 -2.00 4.47
C ALA A 120 11.20 -1.07 5.38
N HIS A 121 11.39 -1.19 6.69
CA HIS A 121 10.74 -0.33 7.67
C HIS A 121 11.58 -0.19 8.95
N LEU A 122 11.24 0.83 9.75
CA LEU A 122 11.71 0.97 11.15
C LEU A 122 10.75 0.24 12.10
N PRO A 123 11.18 -0.12 13.33
CA PRO A 123 10.29 -0.66 14.36
C PRO A 123 9.14 0.31 14.71
N LYS A 124 8.08 -0.20 15.34
CA LYS A 124 6.97 0.62 15.87
C LYS A 124 7.55 1.72 16.76
N ASP A 125 7.05 2.95 16.62
CA ASP A 125 7.54 4.09 17.39
C ASP A 125 7.08 4.03 18.84
N GLU A 126 7.88 4.55 19.77
CA GLU A 126 7.59 4.54 21.23
C GLU A 126 6.60 5.65 21.66
N GLY A 127 5.89 6.28 20.74
CA GLY A 127 4.81 7.24 21.04
C GLY A 127 5.24 8.62 21.58
N LYS A 128 6.54 8.98 21.51
CA LYS A 128 7.01 10.32 21.92
C LYS A 128 6.83 11.34 20.79
N ILE A 129 5.89 12.28 20.93
CA ILE A 129 5.86 13.48 20.08
C ILE A 129 7.10 14.32 20.40
N SER A 130 7.94 14.59 19.40
CA SER A 130 8.83 15.74 19.42
C SER A 130 8.14 16.93 18.77
N VAL A 131 7.98 18.04 19.49
CA VAL A 131 7.45 19.30 18.93
C VAL A 131 8.37 19.77 17.80
N LYS A 132 7.84 19.89 16.58
CA LYS A 132 8.59 20.33 15.39
C LYS A 132 9.19 21.72 15.61
N GLY A 133 10.50 21.84 15.37
CA GLY A 133 11.23 23.12 15.44
C GLY A 133 11.95 23.41 16.77
N LEU A 134 11.83 22.54 17.78
CA LEU A 134 12.68 22.58 18.98
C LEU A 134 13.94 21.69 18.82
N TYR A 135 13.83 20.62 18.03
CA TYR A 135 14.92 19.67 17.72
C TYR A 135 14.85 19.26 16.25
N GLU A 136 16.00 19.01 15.63
CA GLU A 136 16.06 18.44 14.29
C GLU A 136 15.68 16.95 14.33
N GLU A 137 14.65 16.56 13.57
CA GLU A 137 14.18 15.18 13.50
C GLU A 137 15.24 14.25 12.88
N CYS A 138 15.51 13.13 13.53
CA CYS A 138 16.36 12.07 13.00
C CYS A 138 15.68 11.37 11.80
N GLN A 139 16.37 11.35 10.67
CA GLN A 139 15.93 10.66 9.47
C GLN A 139 16.82 9.44 9.22
N TYR A 140 16.19 8.31 8.93
CA TYR A 140 16.89 7.08 8.57
C TYR A 140 16.67 6.82 7.08
N LEU A 141 17.75 6.83 6.32
CA LEU A 141 17.72 6.62 4.88
C LEU A 141 18.23 5.22 4.55
N PHE A 142 17.53 4.55 3.64
CA PHE A 142 17.87 3.20 3.19
C PHE A 142 18.08 3.18 1.68
N GLN A 143 19.21 2.59 1.26
CA GLN A 143 19.62 2.48 -0.12
C GLN A 143 20.05 1.03 -0.44
N PRO A 144 19.22 0.27 -1.16
CA PRO A 144 19.61 -1.04 -1.66
C PRO A 144 20.35 -0.95 -3.01
N GLN A 145 21.37 -1.79 -3.15
CA GLN A 145 22.11 -2.03 -4.39
C GLN A 145 22.08 -3.52 -4.71
N LEU A 146 21.98 -3.88 -5.98
CA LEU A 146 21.96 -5.26 -6.45
C LEU A 146 23.11 -5.46 -7.44
N ILE A 147 23.90 -6.51 -7.21
CA ILE A 147 24.97 -6.99 -8.09
C ILE A 147 24.55 -8.36 -8.59
N VAL A 148 24.51 -8.53 -9.92
CA VAL A 148 24.09 -9.77 -10.56
C VAL A 148 25.22 -10.31 -11.40
N GLN A 149 25.55 -11.59 -11.25
CA GLN A 149 26.51 -12.27 -12.12
C GLN A 149 25.78 -13.29 -12.99
N ARG A 150 25.92 -13.12 -14.30
CA ARG A 150 25.23 -13.92 -15.32
C ARG A 150 26.22 -14.75 -16.10
N LEU A 151 25.79 -15.93 -16.51
CA LEU A 151 26.55 -16.81 -17.39
C LEU A 151 26.15 -16.55 -18.84
N VAL A 152 27.13 -16.26 -19.69
CA VAL A 152 26.90 -15.97 -21.11
C VAL A 152 27.28 -17.19 -21.96
N ASN A 153 26.64 -17.33 -23.13
CA ASN A 153 26.87 -18.39 -24.10
C ASN A 153 26.56 -19.80 -23.57
N ILE A 154 25.45 -19.95 -22.83
CA ILE A 154 24.92 -21.28 -22.47
C ILE A 154 24.39 -21.96 -23.75
N ALA A 155 24.86 -23.18 -24.00
CA ALA A 155 24.45 -23.95 -25.16
C ALA A 155 22.97 -24.37 -25.06
N VAL A 156 22.22 -24.20 -26.16
CA VAL A 156 20.80 -24.54 -26.23
C VAL A 156 20.62 -25.95 -26.79
N LEU A 157 19.90 -26.81 -26.07
CA LEU A 157 19.51 -28.14 -26.54
C LEU A 157 18.17 -28.03 -27.27
N TYR A 158 18.11 -28.62 -28.46
CA TYR A 158 16.87 -28.70 -29.24
C TYR A 158 16.16 -30.04 -28.94
N PRO A 159 14.87 -30.01 -28.56
CA PRO A 159 14.11 -31.23 -28.30
C PRO A 159 14.15 -32.23 -29.47
N GLY A 160 14.35 -33.51 -29.17
CA GLY A 160 14.44 -34.59 -30.16
C GLY A 160 15.76 -34.68 -30.92
N HIS A 161 16.70 -33.74 -30.72
CA HIS A 161 18.01 -33.78 -31.36
C HIS A 161 19.09 -34.29 -30.40
N VAL A 162 19.85 -35.27 -30.86
CA VAL A 162 20.97 -35.83 -30.09
C VAL A 162 22.20 -34.96 -30.28
N THR A 163 22.73 -34.41 -29.20
CA THR A 163 23.93 -33.55 -29.22
C THR A 163 25.13 -34.32 -28.67
N GLU A 164 26.18 -34.49 -29.48
CA GLU A 164 27.44 -35.10 -29.06
C GLU A 164 28.31 -34.11 -28.28
N GLN A 165 28.82 -34.53 -27.13
CA GLN A 165 29.58 -33.68 -26.22
C GLN A 165 30.79 -34.43 -25.64
N SER A 166 31.86 -33.69 -25.35
CA SER A 166 33.07 -34.22 -24.71
C SER A 166 33.54 -33.31 -23.59
N MET A 167 33.72 -33.86 -22.39
CA MET A 167 34.26 -33.12 -21.24
C MET A 167 35.75 -33.40 -21.08
N ALA A 168 36.57 -32.38 -21.34
CA ALA A 168 38.02 -32.41 -21.16
C ALA A 168 38.41 -32.68 -19.69
N PRO A 169 39.63 -33.17 -19.40
CA PRO A 169 40.06 -33.51 -18.05
C PRO A 169 39.95 -32.36 -17.04
N HIS A 170 40.13 -31.11 -17.48
CA HIS A 170 40.07 -29.90 -16.66
C HIS A 170 38.64 -29.31 -16.52
N ASN A 171 37.69 -29.76 -17.34
CA ASN A 171 36.32 -29.28 -17.29
C ASN A 171 35.48 -30.21 -16.42
N HIS A 172 35.00 -29.69 -15.30
CA HIS A 172 34.22 -30.48 -14.33
C HIS A 172 32.71 -30.51 -14.62
N SER A 173 32.19 -29.55 -15.37
CA SER A 173 30.75 -29.46 -15.66
C SER A 173 30.45 -28.80 -17.00
N CYS A 174 29.31 -29.17 -17.58
CA CYS A 174 28.72 -28.56 -18.76
C CYS A 174 27.27 -28.18 -18.48
N LEU A 175 26.92 -26.92 -18.71
CA LEU A 175 25.57 -26.40 -18.52
C LEU A 175 24.92 -26.14 -19.88
N TYR A 176 23.68 -26.59 -20.01
CA TYR A 176 22.84 -26.42 -21.18
C TYR A 176 21.49 -25.82 -20.78
N LYS A 177 20.76 -25.28 -21.75
CA LYS A 177 19.36 -24.86 -21.56
C LYS A 177 18.43 -25.37 -22.64
N VAL A 178 17.18 -25.64 -22.28
CA VAL A 178 16.12 -26.08 -23.19
C VAL A 178 14.84 -25.30 -22.87
N PHE A 179 14.12 -24.87 -23.90
CA PHE A 179 12.86 -24.16 -23.71
C PHE A 179 11.69 -25.15 -23.68
N VAL A 180 10.79 -25.01 -22.70
CA VAL A 180 9.61 -25.87 -22.57
C VAL A 180 8.35 -25.09 -23.00
N PRO A 181 7.68 -25.49 -24.09
CA PRO A 181 6.47 -24.82 -24.57
C PRO A 181 5.25 -25.16 -23.70
N SER A 182 4.19 -24.38 -23.85
CA SER A 182 2.88 -24.66 -23.25
C SER A 182 2.31 -26.01 -23.70
N TYR A 183 1.50 -26.63 -22.82
CA TYR A 183 0.88 -27.95 -23.04
C TYR A 183 1.87 -29.14 -23.02
N THR A 184 3.08 -28.95 -22.49
CA THR A 184 4.00 -30.07 -22.27
C THR A 184 3.61 -30.84 -21.00
N SER A 185 3.48 -32.16 -21.10
CA SER A 185 3.14 -33.06 -19.98
C SER A 185 4.36 -33.61 -19.24
N ARG A 186 5.46 -33.83 -19.97
CA ARG A 186 6.69 -34.44 -19.45
C ARG A 186 7.90 -33.95 -20.22
N VAL A 187 8.97 -33.66 -19.49
CA VAL A 187 10.32 -33.41 -20.01
C VAL A 187 11.20 -34.59 -19.63
N LEU A 188 11.80 -35.26 -20.61
CA LEU A 188 12.73 -36.37 -20.38
C LEU A 188 14.11 -35.97 -20.87
N VAL A 189 15.09 -35.96 -19.98
CA VAL A 189 16.49 -35.69 -20.32
C VAL A 189 17.26 -37.01 -20.23
N GLU A 190 17.95 -37.37 -21.31
CA GLU A 190 18.66 -38.65 -21.40
C GLU A 190 20.12 -38.44 -21.76
N VAL A 191 20.99 -39.19 -21.09
CA VAL A 191 22.41 -39.29 -21.42
C VAL A 191 22.65 -40.64 -22.10
N LEU A 192 23.00 -40.58 -23.38
CA LEU A 192 23.22 -41.74 -24.25
C LEU A 192 24.72 -41.93 -24.51
N ARG A 193 25.09 -43.18 -24.86
CA ARG A 193 26.44 -43.56 -25.33
C ARG A 193 27.61 -42.99 -24.52
N CYS A 194 27.45 -42.94 -23.21
CA CYS A 194 28.44 -42.41 -22.29
C CYS A 194 29.65 -43.36 -22.20
N ARG A 195 30.85 -42.85 -22.49
CA ARG A 195 32.12 -43.58 -22.46
C ARG A 195 33.10 -42.87 -21.53
N GLY A 196 33.31 -43.43 -20.34
CA GLY A 196 34.35 -43.04 -19.38
C GLY A 196 35.31 -44.19 -19.06
N ALA A 197 36.29 -43.94 -18.19
CA ALA A 197 37.26 -44.96 -17.75
C ALA A 197 36.60 -46.10 -16.94
N GLU A 198 35.56 -45.78 -16.15
CA GLU A 198 34.75 -46.73 -15.38
C GLU A 198 33.27 -46.38 -15.57
N GLY A 199 32.59 -47.05 -16.50
CA GLY A 199 31.17 -46.83 -16.78
C GLY A 199 30.83 -45.42 -17.26
N CYS A 200 29.67 -44.89 -16.83
CA CYS A 200 29.25 -43.51 -17.05
C CYS A 200 29.40 -42.67 -15.77
N PRO A 201 30.55 -42.00 -15.55
CA PRO A 201 30.81 -41.27 -14.32
C PRO A 201 30.27 -39.83 -14.34
N LEU A 202 28.97 -39.67 -14.61
CA LEU A 202 28.30 -38.38 -14.76
C LEU A 202 27.11 -38.24 -13.80
N TRP A 203 26.95 -37.04 -13.23
CA TRP A 203 25.73 -36.58 -12.60
C TRP A 203 24.91 -35.78 -13.59
N LEU A 204 23.61 -36.06 -13.64
CA LEU A 204 22.64 -35.27 -14.39
C LEU A 204 21.77 -34.49 -13.40
N ARG A 205 21.77 -33.16 -13.53
CA ARG A 205 20.91 -32.27 -12.73
C ARG A 205 20.05 -31.41 -13.64
N VAL A 206 18.77 -31.30 -13.31
CA VAL A 206 17.82 -30.48 -14.07
C VAL A 206 17.06 -29.58 -13.12
N ARG A 207 16.88 -28.30 -13.50
CA ARG A 207 16.08 -27.32 -12.76
C ARG A 207 15.39 -26.35 -13.70
N ALA A 208 14.14 -26.02 -13.40
CA ALA A 208 13.40 -25.00 -14.10
C ALA A 208 13.85 -23.59 -13.70
N LYS A 209 13.81 -22.64 -14.65
CA LYS A 209 14.03 -21.19 -14.50
C LYS A 209 15.42 -20.71 -14.08
N ALA A 210 16.14 -21.49 -13.29
CA ALA A 210 17.45 -21.14 -12.77
C ALA A 210 18.45 -22.30 -12.87
N PRO A 211 19.76 -22.03 -12.91
CA PRO A 211 20.78 -23.08 -12.91
C PRO A 211 20.64 -24.06 -11.72
N PRO A 212 20.89 -25.36 -11.93
CA PRO A 212 20.69 -26.41 -10.93
C PRO A 212 21.88 -26.52 -9.96
N LEU A 213 22.16 -25.44 -9.21
CA LEU A 213 23.13 -25.49 -8.12
C LEU A 213 22.52 -26.06 -6.83
N HIS A 214 21.31 -25.62 -6.47
CA HIS A 214 20.53 -26.05 -5.29
C HIS A 214 19.07 -26.30 -5.72
N ASN A 215 18.33 -27.13 -4.97
CA ASN A 215 16.94 -27.51 -5.25
C ASN A 215 16.73 -28.03 -6.69
N SER A 216 17.58 -28.96 -7.11
CA SER A 216 17.53 -29.60 -8.43
C SER A 216 17.28 -31.09 -8.32
N THR A 217 16.50 -31.63 -9.26
CA THR A 217 16.38 -33.09 -9.42
C THR A 217 17.71 -33.61 -9.94
N THR A 218 18.32 -34.56 -9.22
CA THR A 218 19.67 -35.07 -9.46
C THR A 218 19.64 -36.57 -9.67
N LEU A 219 20.40 -37.07 -10.64
CA LEU A 219 20.51 -38.49 -10.98
C LEU A 219 21.98 -38.88 -11.16
N ASP A 220 22.42 -39.98 -10.53
CA ASP A 220 23.73 -40.57 -10.81
C ASP A 220 23.62 -41.56 -11.98
N CYS A 221 24.32 -41.29 -13.08
CA CYS A 221 24.32 -42.17 -14.25
C CYS A 221 25.10 -43.49 -14.04
N ARG A 222 25.82 -43.65 -12.92
CA ARG A 222 26.51 -44.93 -12.60
C ARG A 222 25.53 -46.02 -12.19
N GLU A 223 24.48 -45.66 -11.44
CA GLU A 223 23.54 -46.60 -10.84
C GLU A 223 22.34 -46.90 -11.75
N HIS A 224 22.07 -46.03 -12.72
CA HIS A 224 20.91 -46.12 -13.60
C HIS A 224 21.29 -46.22 -15.08
N THR A 225 20.97 -47.36 -15.69
CA THR A 225 21.09 -47.60 -17.13
C THR A 225 19.73 -48.03 -17.70
N PRO A 226 19.10 -47.24 -18.60
CA PRO A 226 19.57 -45.99 -19.20
C PRO A 226 19.57 -44.79 -18.22
N CYS A 227 20.51 -43.85 -18.38
CA CYS A 227 20.55 -42.63 -17.56
C CYS A 227 19.51 -41.62 -18.06
N GLN A 228 18.33 -41.65 -17.45
CA GLN A 228 17.17 -40.84 -17.84
C GLN A 228 16.56 -40.13 -16.63
N LEU A 229 16.38 -38.82 -16.73
CA LEU A 229 15.72 -38.01 -15.71
C LEU A 229 14.46 -37.38 -16.30
N ALA A 230 13.31 -37.73 -15.72
CA ALA A 230 12.01 -37.21 -16.12
C ALA A 230 11.50 -36.17 -15.14
N GLN A 231 10.94 -35.08 -15.67
CA GLN A 231 10.16 -34.10 -14.92
C GLN A 231 8.73 -34.10 -15.47
N ASP A 232 7.82 -34.63 -14.67
CA ASP A 232 6.38 -34.63 -14.96
C ASP A 232 5.77 -33.27 -14.55
N LEU A 233 4.76 -32.80 -15.28
CA LEU A 233 4.08 -31.50 -15.05
C LEU A 233 5.06 -30.28 -15.02
N PRO A 234 5.82 -30.06 -16.11
CA PRO A 234 6.78 -28.96 -16.16
C PRO A 234 6.09 -27.57 -16.21
N PHE A 235 6.78 -26.55 -15.69
CA PHE A 235 6.51 -25.14 -15.92
C PHE A 235 6.51 -24.83 -17.42
N TRP A 236 5.42 -24.22 -17.87
CA TRP A 236 5.25 -23.86 -19.28
C TRP A 236 5.87 -22.50 -19.57
N GLN A 237 6.35 -22.31 -20.81
CA GLN A 237 6.91 -21.05 -21.30
C GLN A 237 8.16 -20.58 -20.52
N HIS A 238 8.96 -21.54 -20.05
CA HIS A 238 10.16 -21.26 -19.26
C HIS A 238 11.37 -22.06 -19.75
N TRP A 239 12.56 -21.52 -19.49
CA TRP A 239 13.82 -22.21 -19.71
C TRP A 239 14.11 -23.21 -18.59
N TYR A 240 14.54 -24.39 -18.98
CA TYR A 240 15.06 -25.43 -18.12
C TYR A 240 16.57 -25.56 -18.31
N TYR A 241 17.28 -25.69 -17.20
CA TYR A 241 18.73 -25.78 -17.18
C TYR A 241 19.13 -27.21 -16.87
N VAL A 242 19.97 -27.78 -17.75
CA VAL A 242 20.49 -29.14 -17.66
C VAL A 242 21.98 -29.04 -17.39
N LEU A 243 22.41 -29.52 -16.23
CA LEU A 243 23.81 -29.54 -15.82
C LEU A 243 24.30 -30.98 -15.78
N VAL A 244 25.38 -31.22 -16.51
CA VAL A 244 26.09 -32.51 -16.52
C VAL A 244 27.42 -32.30 -15.82
N GLU A 245 27.62 -32.97 -14.68
CA GLU A 245 28.84 -32.86 -13.88
C GLU A 245 29.59 -34.18 -13.87
N LYS A 246 30.91 -34.09 -13.97
CA LYS A 246 31.80 -35.25 -13.88
C LYS A 246 32.09 -35.56 -12.41
N HIS A 247 32.05 -36.84 -12.04
CA HIS A 247 32.43 -37.26 -10.69
C HIS A 247 33.85 -36.81 -10.32
N PRO A 248 34.08 -36.35 -9.07
CA PRO A 248 35.39 -35.90 -8.63
C PRO A 248 36.41 -37.05 -8.69
N GLY A 249 37.62 -36.76 -9.18
CA GLY A 249 38.73 -37.73 -9.24
C GLY A 249 38.77 -38.63 -10.47
N VAL A 250 37.83 -38.52 -11.41
CA VAL A 250 37.83 -39.34 -12.64
C VAL A 250 38.87 -38.81 -13.65
N PRO A 251 39.88 -39.60 -14.05
CA PRO A 251 40.88 -39.18 -15.03
C PRO A 251 40.35 -39.31 -16.48
N GLY A 252 40.88 -38.48 -17.39
CA GLY A 252 40.60 -38.56 -18.83
C GLY A 252 39.37 -37.79 -19.32
N THR A 253 39.19 -37.80 -20.65
CA THR A 253 38.05 -37.16 -21.35
C THR A 253 36.85 -38.11 -21.34
N VAL A 254 35.66 -37.59 -21.00
CA VAL A 254 34.41 -38.35 -21.04
C VAL A 254 33.62 -37.93 -22.27
N PHE A 255 33.20 -38.89 -23.09
CA PHE A 255 32.35 -38.66 -24.27
C PHE A 255 30.93 -39.11 -23.98
N PHE A 256 29.94 -38.31 -24.32
CA PHE A 256 28.54 -38.62 -24.10
C PHE A 256 27.64 -37.91 -25.12
N GLN A 257 26.42 -38.41 -25.26
CA GLN A 257 25.36 -37.81 -26.06
C GLN A 257 24.26 -37.34 -25.11
N VAL A 258 23.76 -36.12 -25.28
CA VAL A 258 22.60 -35.61 -24.52
C VAL A 258 21.45 -35.40 -25.46
N THR A 259 20.27 -35.86 -25.06
CA THR A 259 19.01 -35.58 -25.76
C THR A 259 17.94 -35.17 -24.76
N VAL A 260 17.01 -34.33 -25.21
CA VAL A 260 15.84 -33.94 -24.44
C VAL A 260 14.61 -34.30 -25.26
N GLN A 261 13.71 -35.10 -24.70
CA GLN A 261 12.42 -35.41 -25.30
C GLN A 261 11.32 -34.66 -24.56
N LEU A 262 10.41 -34.04 -25.30
CA LEU A 262 9.22 -33.38 -24.76
C LEU A 262 7.99 -34.18 -25.17
N THR A 263 7.15 -34.52 -24.20
CA THR A 263 5.84 -35.14 -24.46
C THR A 263 4.77 -34.07 -24.42
N ASP A 264 4.17 -33.77 -25.56
CA ASP A 264 3.06 -32.82 -25.67
C ASP A 264 1.72 -33.48 -25.26
N CYS A 265 0.81 -32.68 -24.73
CA CYS A 265 -0.59 -33.03 -24.47
C CYS A 265 -1.47 -33.05 -25.73
N SER A 266 -0.93 -32.68 -26.90
CA SER A 266 -1.65 -32.75 -28.17
C SER A 266 -1.84 -34.21 -28.64
N ARG A 267 -3.09 -34.69 -28.57
CA ARG A 267 -3.64 -36.00 -29.03
C ARG A 267 -2.65 -37.06 -29.57
N PRO A 268 -2.60 -38.28 -28.99
CA PRO A 268 -1.93 -39.41 -29.61
C PRO A 268 -2.85 -40.07 -30.65
N SER A 269 -3.02 -39.45 -31.83
CA SER A 269 -3.49 -40.11 -33.07
C SER A 269 -3.83 -39.07 -34.13
N LEU A 270 -2.84 -38.71 -34.95
CA LEU A 270 -2.95 -38.37 -36.37
C LEU A 270 -1.65 -37.67 -36.76
N ALA A 271 -0.75 -38.42 -37.39
CA ALA A 271 0.30 -37.82 -38.19
C ALA A 271 -0.35 -36.81 -39.15
N ARG A 272 0.00 -35.52 -39.06
CA ARG A 272 -0.41 -34.51 -40.04
C ARG A 272 0.83 -33.98 -40.76
N PRO A 273 0.79 -33.80 -42.09
CA PRO A 273 1.94 -33.33 -42.86
C PRO A 273 2.27 -31.87 -42.53
N PRO A 274 3.52 -31.42 -42.77
CA PRO A 274 3.89 -30.02 -42.62
C PRO A 274 3.21 -29.19 -43.71
N PHE A 275 3.03 -27.90 -43.46
CA PHE A 275 2.43 -26.89 -44.35
C PHE A 275 0.90 -26.76 -44.29
N LEU A 276 0.42 -26.09 -43.24
CA LEU A 276 -0.70 -25.13 -43.29
C LEU A 276 -0.65 -24.27 -41.99
N PRO A 277 -0.81 -22.93 -42.05
CA PRO A 277 -0.88 -22.10 -40.86
C PRO A 277 -2.15 -22.39 -40.07
N SER A 278 -2.04 -22.38 -38.74
CA SER A 278 -3.13 -22.60 -37.79
C SER A 278 -4.22 -21.52 -37.91
N SER A 279 -5.16 -21.70 -38.84
CA SER A 279 -6.47 -21.10 -38.68
C SER A 279 -7.09 -21.72 -37.43
N ALA A 280 -7.18 -20.93 -36.36
CA ALA A 280 -7.96 -21.27 -35.19
C ALA A 280 -9.40 -21.56 -35.63
N SER A 281 -9.72 -22.83 -35.86
CA SER A 281 -11.11 -23.28 -35.81
C SER A 281 -11.54 -23.06 -34.37
N MET A 282 -12.29 -21.99 -34.12
CA MET A 282 -13.03 -21.81 -32.88
C MET A 282 -13.91 -23.06 -32.70
N ASN A 283 -13.44 -24.01 -31.89
CA ASN A 283 -14.27 -25.09 -31.39
C ASN A 283 -15.24 -24.48 -30.38
N MET A 284 -16.28 -23.83 -30.89
CA MET A 284 -17.51 -23.67 -30.14
C MET A 284 -18.04 -25.09 -29.86
N PRO A 285 -18.28 -25.50 -28.60
CA PRO A 285 -19.10 -26.67 -28.37
C PRO A 285 -20.50 -26.34 -28.88
N HIS A 286 -20.95 -27.08 -29.89
CA HIS A 286 -22.31 -27.00 -30.41
C HIS A 286 -23.31 -27.39 -29.30
N SER A 287 -23.80 -26.38 -28.60
CA SER A 287 -24.97 -26.47 -27.73
C SER A 287 -26.01 -25.48 -28.24
N PHE A 288 -26.75 -25.84 -29.28
CA PHE A 288 -28.05 -25.24 -29.58
C PHE A 288 -29.02 -26.36 -29.95
N GLY A 289 -30.01 -26.55 -29.08
CA GLY A 289 -31.19 -27.33 -29.38
C GLY A 289 -32.14 -26.53 -30.28
N SER A 290 -32.63 -27.25 -31.30
CA SER A 290 -33.93 -27.13 -31.97
C SER A 290 -34.09 -26.29 -33.25
N ALA A 291 -34.75 -26.97 -34.20
CA ALA A 291 -35.57 -26.55 -35.33
C ALA A 291 -34.92 -26.02 -36.63
N GLY A 292 -34.77 -26.94 -37.60
CA GLY A 292 -35.11 -26.73 -39.02
C GLY A 292 -34.05 -26.07 -39.91
N GLY A 293 -33.48 -26.84 -40.86
CA GLY A 293 -32.76 -26.25 -42.00
C GLY A 293 -31.83 -27.19 -42.77
N LEU A 294 -32.37 -27.83 -43.80
CA LEU A 294 -31.76 -28.25 -45.08
C LEU A 294 -30.38 -28.96 -45.08
N ALA A 295 -30.45 -30.28 -45.24
CA ALA A 295 -29.33 -31.12 -45.67
C ALA A 295 -28.99 -30.87 -47.15
N LEU A 296 -27.72 -30.57 -47.46
CA LEU A 296 -27.14 -30.79 -48.78
C LEU A 296 -26.33 -32.09 -48.69
N GLY A 297 -26.77 -33.09 -49.45
CA GLY A 297 -26.21 -34.43 -49.45
C GLY A 297 -24.86 -34.52 -50.17
N ASP A 298 -24.10 -35.53 -49.77
CA ASP A 298 -23.36 -36.37 -50.70
C ASP A 298 -23.19 -37.75 -50.04
N SER A 299 -23.89 -38.74 -50.61
CA SER A 299 -23.75 -40.15 -50.28
C SER A 299 -22.87 -40.82 -51.35
N PRO A 300 -21.94 -41.70 -50.97
CA PRO A 300 -21.55 -42.83 -51.81
C PRO A 300 -22.35 -44.10 -51.42
N PRO A 301 -22.52 -45.07 -52.34
CA PRO A 301 -23.54 -46.11 -52.25
C PRO A 301 -23.15 -47.30 -51.35
N PRO A 302 -24.11 -48.16 -50.98
CA PRO A 302 -23.86 -49.32 -50.14
C PRO A 302 -23.41 -50.54 -50.97
N THR A 303 -22.41 -51.27 -50.49
CA THR A 303 -22.19 -52.67 -50.88
C THR A 303 -22.31 -53.57 -49.66
N SER A 304 -23.18 -54.56 -49.81
CA SER A 304 -23.63 -55.58 -48.87
C SER A 304 -22.53 -56.61 -48.50
N PRO A 305 -22.78 -57.47 -47.49
CA PRO A 305 -21.77 -58.11 -46.67
C PRO A 305 -21.36 -59.50 -47.17
N ASN A 306 -20.10 -59.87 -46.97
CA ASN A 306 -19.64 -61.23 -46.68
C ASN A 306 -18.11 -61.23 -46.57
N ASP A 307 -17.59 -61.35 -45.35
CA ASP A 307 -16.71 -62.48 -45.02
C ASP A 307 -16.22 -62.40 -43.57
N THR A 308 -16.51 -63.47 -42.86
CA THR A 308 -16.01 -63.82 -41.54
C THR A 308 -14.47 -63.87 -41.53
N LYS A 309 -13.83 -62.95 -40.82
CA LYS A 309 -12.45 -63.14 -40.34
C LYS A 309 -12.33 -62.73 -38.88
N HIS A 310 -11.77 -63.67 -38.12
CA HIS A 310 -11.55 -63.65 -36.68
C HIS A 310 -11.02 -62.32 -36.15
N GLN A 311 -11.69 -61.79 -35.12
CA GLN A 311 -11.13 -60.79 -34.23
C GLN A 311 -10.02 -61.44 -33.40
N VAL A 312 -8.77 -61.11 -33.74
CA VAL A 312 -7.64 -61.24 -32.83
C VAL A 312 -7.85 -60.21 -31.71
N PRO A 313 -7.81 -60.59 -30.42
CA PRO A 313 -7.86 -59.61 -29.35
C PRO A 313 -6.57 -58.79 -29.41
N ILE A 314 -6.69 -57.53 -29.80
CA ILE A 314 -5.63 -56.55 -29.60
C ILE A 314 -5.41 -56.46 -28.08
N PRO A 315 -4.19 -56.70 -27.56
CA PRO A 315 -3.94 -56.50 -26.15
C PRO A 315 -4.19 -55.03 -25.84
N VAL A 316 -5.13 -54.77 -24.93
CA VAL A 316 -5.33 -53.46 -24.33
C VAL A 316 -4.05 -53.12 -23.57
N THR A 317 -3.11 -52.46 -24.25
CA THR A 317 -1.96 -51.84 -23.60
C THR A 317 -2.50 -50.78 -22.64
N SER A 318 -2.26 -51.01 -21.36
CA SER A 318 -2.56 -50.15 -20.21
C SER A 318 -2.46 -48.66 -20.56
N HIS A 319 -3.57 -47.93 -20.40
CA HIS A 319 -3.59 -46.47 -20.46
C HIS A 319 -2.67 -45.93 -19.35
N ALA A 320 -1.45 -45.52 -19.73
CA ALA A 320 -0.64 -44.64 -18.91
C ALA A 320 -1.44 -43.34 -18.75
N GLY A 321 -1.78 -43.00 -17.50
CA GLY A 321 -2.81 -42.03 -17.14
C GLY A 321 -2.77 -40.71 -17.91
N GLU A 322 -3.94 -40.29 -18.38
CA GLU A 322 -4.16 -39.03 -19.09
C GLU A 322 -3.92 -37.85 -18.13
N ARG A 323 -2.68 -37.35 -18.08
CA ARG A 323 -2.26 -36.19 -17.26
C ARG A 323 -2.52 -34.84 -17.94
N CYS A 324 -3.30 -34.83 -19.02
CA CYS A 324 -3.47 -33.68 -19.91
C CYS A 324 -4.93 -33.30 -20.04
N TRP A 325 -5.32 -32.20 -19.38
CA TRP A 325 -6.70 -31.71 -19.37
C TRP A 325 -6.85 -30.41 -20.18
N PRO A 326 -7.98 -30.22 -20.90
CA PRO A 326 -8.20 -29.00 -21.67
C PRO A 326 -8.34 -27.80 -20.72
N VAL A 327 -7.44 -26.82 -20.89
CA VAL A 327 -7.47 -25.56 -20.14
C VAL A 327 -8.48 -24.62 -20.78
N ARG A 328 -9.50 -24.23 -20.01
CA ARG A 328 -10.53 -23.28 -20.45
C ARG A 328 -10.04 -21.84 -20.20
N PRO A 329 -10.01 -20.97 -21.22
CA PRO A 329 -9.63 -19.57 -21.04
C PRO A 329 -10.68 -18.81 -20.24
N THR A 330 -10.23 -17.86 -19.42
CA THR A 330 -11.10 -16.87 -18.78
C THR A 330 -11.03 -15.53 -19.51
N LEU A 331 -12.16 -14.83 -19.59
CA LEU A 331 -12.24 -13.46 -20.07
C LEU A 331 -11.83 -12.52 -18.94
N ARG A 332 -10.83 -11.68 -19.20
CA ARG A 332 -10.37 -10.65 -18.25
C ARG A 332 -11.11 -9.34 -18.53
N ASN A 333 -11.91 -8.87 -17.57
CA ASN A 333 -12.62 -7.60 -17.64
C ASN A 333 -12.01 -6.59 -16.67
N GLU A 334 -11.35 -5.57 -17.20
CA GLU A 334 -10.77 -4.47 -16.42
C GLU A 334 -11.86 -3.46 -16.05
N LEU A 335 -11.98 -3.14 -14.76
CA LEU A 335 -12.91 -2.13 -14.27
C LEU A 335 -12.17 -0.86 -13.84
N ASP A 336 -11.11 -1.03 -13.04
CA ASP A 336 -10.27 0.04 -12.49
C ASP A 336 -8.89 -0.51 -12.05
N THR A 337 -8.03 0.33 -11.50
CA THR A 337 -6.71 -0.02 -10.95
C THR A 337 -6.86 -1.08 -9.86
N PHE A 338 -6.19 -2.22 -10.04
CA PHE A 338 -6.34 -3.42 -9.19
C PHE A 338 -7.77 -3.98 -9.07
N SER A 339 -8.67 -3.62 -9.98
CA SER A 339 -10.05 -4.09 -10.01
C SER A 339 -10.35 -4.79 -11.34
N VAL A 340 -10.27 -6.11 -11.31
CA VAL A 340 -10.38 -6.96 -12.51
C VAL A 340 -11.30 -8.13 -12.20
N HIS A 341 -12.25 -8.42 -13.07
CA HIS A 341 -13.10 -9.60 -12.95
C HIS A 341 -12.73 -10.64 -14.02
N PHE A 342 -12.60 -11.90 -13.62
CA PHE A 342 -12.34 -13.02 -14.51
C PHE A 342 -13.64 -13.79 -14.75
N TYR A 343 -14.17 -13.72 -15.97
CA TYR A 343 -15.40 -14.40 -16.38
C TYR A 343 -15.10 -15.66 -17.17
N ILE A 344 -16.01 -16.63 -17.08
CA ILE A 344 -16.00 -17.85 -17.90
C ILE A 344 -17.03 -17.64 -19.00
N PHE A 345 -16.68 -17.97 -20.26
CA PHE A 345 -17.54 -17.71 -21.43
C PHE A 345 -18.95 -18.33 -21.36
N PHE A 346 -19.13 -19.40 -20.59
CA PHE A 346 -20.41 -20.12 -20.46
C PHE A 346 -21.22 -19.74 -19.21
N GLY A 347 -20.85 -18.64 -18.54
CA GLY A 347 -21.44 -18.19 -17.29
C GLY A 347 -20.64 -18.64 -16.06
N PRO A 348 -20.96 -18.10 -14.87
CA PRO A 348 -20.19 -18.35 -13.64
C PRO A 348 -20.44 -19.75 -13.04
N ASN A 349 -21.50 -20.45 -13.48
CA ASN A 349 -21.80 -21.81 -13.05
C ASN A 349 -21.00 -22.80 -13.89
N VAL A 350 -20.15 -23.59 -13.23
CA VAL A 350 -19.31 -24.61 -13.84
C VAL A 350 -19.85 -25.98 -13.45
N SER A 351 -20.21 -26.79 -14.45
CA SER A 351 -20.43 -28.22 -14.26
C SER A 351 -19.07 -28.94 -14.16
N VAL A 352 -18.80 -29.56 -13.01
CA VAL A 352 -17.63 -30.41 -12.76
C VAL A 352 -18.09 -31.86 -12.87
N PRO A 353 -17.74 -32.57 -13.95
CA PRO A 353 -18.14 -33.95 -14.13
C PRO A 353 -17.20 -34.90 -13.35
N PRO A 354 -17.67 -36.12 -13.04
CA PRO A 354 -16.92 -37.07 -12.21
C PRO A 354 -15.67 -37.64 -12.87
N ASP A 355 -15.68 -37.75 -14.19
CA ASP A 355 -14.70 -38.46 -15.02
C ASP A 355 -13.47 -37.60 -15.35
N ARG A 356 -13.57 -36.27 -15.24
CA ARG A 356 -12.53 -35.33 -15.66
C ARG A 356 -12.52 -34.03 -14.86
N PRO A 357 -11.35 -33.51 -14.48
CA PRO A 357 -11.25 -32.21 -13.85
C PRO A 357 -11.53 -31.08 -14.84
N ALA A 358 -12.13 -30.00 -14.35
CA ALA A 358 -12.30 -28.76 -15.08
C ALA A 358 -11.15 -27.80 -14.74
N VAL A 359 -10.35 -27.41 -15.73
CA VAL A 359 -9.18 -26.52 -15.53
C VAL A 359 -9.44 -25.15 -16.16
N PHE A 360 -9.18 -24.09 -15.39
CA PHE A 360 -9.31 -22.69 -15.81
C PHE A 360 -7.98 -21.96 -15.66
N VAL A 361 -7.70 -21.00 -16.53
CA VAL A 361 -6.52 -20.13 -16.43
C VAL A 361 -6.92 -18.71 -16.06
N ILE A 362 -6.22 -18.11 -15.11
CA ILE A 362 -6.34 -16.72 -14.65
C ILE A 362 -5.00 -16.05 -14.95
N ASN A 363 -4.99 -15.05 -15.83
CA ASN A 363 -3.75 -14.36 -16.20
C ASN A 363 -3.63 -13.03 -15.45
N LEU A 364 -2.58 -12.91 -14.63
CA LEU A 364 -2.23 -11.68 -13.92
C LEU A 364 -1.09 -10.95 -14.64
N LEU A 365 -1.31 -9.68 -14.95
CA LEU A 365 -0.35 -8.87 -15.68
C LEU A 365 0.82 -8.44 -14.77
N PRO A 366 2.06 -8.51 -15.28
CA PRO A 366 3.24 -8.01 -14.57
C PRO A 366 3.10 -6.54 -14.16
N VAL A 367 3.57 -6.19 -12.96
CA VAL A 367 3.61 -4.82 -12.40
C VAL A 367 2.24 -4.18 -12.10
N LEU A 368 1.20 -4.56 -12.85
CA LEU A 368 -0.15 -4.01 -12.77
C LEU A 368 -1.06 -4.76 -11.79
N ASP A 369 -0.97 -6.08 -11.70
CA ASP A 369 -1.94 -6.87 -10.91
C ASP A 369 -1.36 -7.33 -9.55
N SER A 370 -0.03 -7.41 -9.43
CA SER A 370 0.66 -7.87 -8.19
C SER A 370 0.59 -6.88 -7.02
N GLY A 371 0.07 -5.68 -7.25
CA GLY A 371 -0.12 -4.63 -6.25
C GLY A 371 -1.46 -4.70 -5.51
N GLY A 372 -2.35 -5.64 -5.85
CA GLY A 372 -3.66 -5.82 -5.20
C GLY A 372 -3.81 -7.18 -4.52
N VAL A 373 -5.06 -7.64 -4.40
CA VAL A 373 -5.45 -8.90 -3.75
C VAL A 373 -6.25 -9.75 -4.74
N LEU A 374 -5.78 -10.97 -5.02
CA LEU A 374 -6.56 -11.95 -5.80
C LEU A 374 -7.56 -12.64 -4.87
N ASN A 375 -8.85 -12.51 -5.19
CA ASN A 375 -9.94 -13.16 -4.47
C ASN A 375 -10.52 -14.27 -5.34
N LEU A 376 -10.66 -15.45 -4.75
CA LEU A 376 -11.29 -16.62 -5.34
C LEU A 376 -12.41 -17.11 -4.42
N GLU A 377 -13.60 -17.27 -4.96
CA GLU A 377 -14.76 -17.82 -4.25
C GLU A 377 -15.33 -19.00 -5.04
N LEU A 378 -15.51 -20.12 -4.34
CA LEU A 378 -16.18 -21.32 -4.83
C LEU A 378 -17.46 -21.52 -4.04
N ARG A 379 -18.60 -21.57 -4.73
CA ARG A 379 -19.90 -21.84 -4.11
C ARG A 379 -20.59 -23.03 -4.76
N LEU A 380 -20.81 -24.09 -3.99
CA LEU A 380 -21.47 -25.31 -4.43
C LEU A 380 -22.98 -25.12 -4.52
N ASN A 381 -23.58 -25.51 -5.64
CA ASN A 381 -25.02 -25.53 -5.80
C ASN A 381 -25.61 -26.81 -5.18
N VAL A 382 -26.01 -26.75 -3.91
CA VAL A 382 -26.46 -27.94 -3.17
C VAL A 382 -27.69 -28.60 -3.80
N SER A 383 -28.54 -27.86 -4.50
CA SER A 383 -29.71 -28.43 -5.18
C SER A 383 -29.36 -29.31 -6.38
N SER A 384 -28.14 -29.23 -6.91
CA SER A 384 -27.68 -30.13 -8.00
C SER A 384 -27.20 -31.49 -7.47
N LEU A 385 -27.10 -31.67 -6.15
CA LEU A 385 -26.57 -32.88 -5.50
C LEU A 385 -27.73 -33.73 -4.97
N CYS A 386 -28.21 -34.68 -5.78
CA CYS A 386 -29.31 -35.58 -5.41
C CYS A 386 -28.86 -36.69 -4.43
N GLY A 387 -28.58 -36.34 -3.17
CA GLY A 387 -28.46 -37.31 -2.06
C GLY A 387 -27.10 -38.00 -1.88
N GLU A 388 -26.07 -37.65 -2.66
CA GLU A 388 -24.71 -38.19 -2.51
C GLU A 388 -23.77 -37.19 -1.79
N ASN A 389 -22.86 -37.72 -0.96
CA ASN A 389 -21.83 -36.95 -0.23
C ASN A 389 -20.67 -36.53 -1.15
N VAL A 390 -20.97 -35.64 -2.10
CA VAL A 390 -19.98 -35.07 -3.03
C VAL A 390 -19.22 -33.92 -2.39
N THR A 391 -17.90 -33.95 -2.53
CA THR A 391 -16.99 -32.84 -2.21
C THR A 391 -16.26 -32.41 -3.47
N VAL A 392 -16.33 -31.11 -3.78
CA VAL A 392 -15.56 -30.53 -4.89
C VAL A 392 -14.30 -29.91 -4.33
N PHE A 393 -13.16 -30.35 -4.86
CA PHE A 393 -11.85 -29.82 -4.54
C PHE A 393 -11.36 -28.92 -5.66
N GLY A 394 -10.81 -27.77 -5.30
CA GLY A 394 -10.16 -26.82 -6.18
C GLY A 394 -8.69 -26.68 -5.84
N CYS A 395 -7.80 -26.91 -6.79
CA CYS A 395 -6.37 -26.62 -6.65
C CYS A 395 -6.00 -25.38 -7.47
N LEU A 396 -5.61 -24.31 -6.79
CA LEU A 396 -5.08 -23.10 -7.42
C LEU A 396 -3.55 -23.13 -7.38
N ASN A 397 -2.92 -23.19 -8.56
CA ASN A 397 -1.46 -23.25 -8.70
C ASN A 397 -0.93 -22.16 -9.62
N HIS A 398 0.28 -21.71 -9.34
CA HIS A 398 0.99 -20.77 -10.20
C HIS A 398 1.72 -21.54 -11.31
N GLU A 399 1.57 -21.09 -12.55
CA GLU A 399 2.24 -21.55 -13.79
C GLU A 399 2.02 -22.98 -14.27
N VAL A 400 1.51 -23.89 -13.42
CA VAL A 400 1.23 -25.29 -13.79
C VAL A 400 -0.17 -25.70 -13.35
N PRO A 401 -0.98 -26.32 -14.22
CA PRO A 401 -2.22 -26.95 -13.81
C PRO A 401 -1.93 -28.28 -13.10
N LEU A 402 -1.85 -28.27 -11.76
CA LEU A 402 -1.80 -29.53 -11.01
C LEU A 402 -3.19 -30.17 -11.00
N THR A 403 -3.25 -31.46 -11.35
CA THR A 403 -4.38 -32.33 -11.07
C THR A 403 -3.87 -33.50 -10.27
N SER A 404 -4.21 -33.59 -8.97
CA SER A 404 -3.82 -34.76 -8.16
C SER A 404 -4.34 -36.02 -8.85
N GLY A 405 -3.40 -36.87 -9.28
CA GLY A 405 -3.65 -38.16 -9.94
C GLY A 405 -3.89 -39.29 -8.95
N ASP A 406 -3.54 -39.10 -7.67
CA ASP A 406 -3.69 -40.10 -6.64
C ASP A 406 -5.08 -39.97 -6.01
N ASN A 407 -5.89 -41.01 -6.21
CA ASN A 407 -7.28 -41.03 -5.76
C ASN A 407 -7.42 -41.06 -4.23
N THR A 408 -6.34 -41.23 -3.48
CA THR A 408 -6.35 -41.43 -2.02
C THR A 408 -5.98 -40.18 -1.20
N SER A 409 -5.26 -39.21 -1.77
CA SER A 409 -4.93 -37.94 -1.11
C SER A 409 -5.11 -36.74 -2.04
N VAL A 410 -6.00 -35.82 -1.64
CA VAL A 410 -6.22 -34.57 -2.38
C VAL A 410 -5.28 -33.51 -1.84
N THR A 411 -4.05 -33.50 -2.34
CA THR A 411 -3.08 -32.44 -2.07
C THR A 411 -2.88 -31.59 -3.32
N CYS A 412 -2.72 -30.28 -3.13
CA CYS A 412 -2.32 -29.35 -4.19
C CYS A 412 -0.83 -29.06 -4.10
N GLU A 413 -0.03 -30.05 -3.73
CA GLU A 413 1.40 -29.91 -3.50
C GLU A 413 2.15 -31.06 -4.20
N THR A 414 3.32 -30.75 -4.73
CA THR A 414 4.30 -31.72 -5.24
C THR A 414 5.65 -31.41 -4.60
N GLU A 415 6.66 -32.25 -4.78
CA GLU A 415 8.01 -32.05 -4.22
C GLU A 415 8.63 -30.67 -4.54
N SER A 416 8.16 -29.97 -5.57
CA SER A 416 8.69 -28.67 -6.01
C SER A 416 7.66 -27.54 -6.12
N LEU A 417 6.36 -27.82 -5.91
CA LEU A 417 5.27 -26.86 -6.05
C LEU A 417 4.32 -26.93 -4.86
N ALA A 418 3.94 -25.79 -4.30
CA ALA A 418 2.88 -25.69 -3.32
C ALA A 418 1.77 -24.77 -3.84
N GLY A 419 0.57 -25.33 -3.96
CA GLY A 419 -0.65 -24.64 -4.36
C GLY A 419 -1.62 -24.42 -3.20
N PHE A 420 -2.74 -23.76 -3.51
CA PHE A 420 -3.81 -23.54 -2.54
C PHE A 420 -4.96 -24.51 -2.80
N LEU A 421 -5.32 -25.28 -1.77
CA LEU A 421 -6.46 -26.18 -1.78
C LEU A 421 -7.73 -25.45 -1.29
N LEU A 422 -8.79 -25.52 -2.08
CA LEU A 422 -10.14 -25.15 -1.69
C LEU A 422 -11.01 -26.40 -1.69
N SER A 423 -11.94 -26.51 -0.75
CA SER A 423 -12.91 -27.61 -0.70
C SER A 423 -14.30 -27.07 -0.39
N VAL A 424 -15.30 -27.58 -1.09
CA VAL A 424 -16.71 -27.29 -0.85
C VAL A 424 -17.52 -28.58 -0.83
N ASN A 425 -18.44 -28.69 0.11
CA ASN A 425 -19.34 -29.82 0.26
C ASN A 425 -20.75 -29.33 0.64
N ALA A 426 -21.70 -30.24 0.85
CA ALA A 426 -23.08 -29.88 1.17
C ALA A 426 -23.22 -29.08 2.48
N THR A 427 -22.35 -29.31 3.48
CA THR A 427 -22.40 -28.64 4.80
C THR A 427 -21.68 -27.29 4.80
N ALA A 428 -20.56 -27.18 4.08
CA ALA A 428 -19.76 -25.99 3.84
C ALA A 428 -19.76 -25.69 2.34
N SER A 429 -20.87 -25.12 1.88
CA SER A 429 -21.12 -24.84 0.45
C SER A 429 -20.34 -23.65 -0.11
N LEU A 430 -19.54 -22.95 0.70
CA LEU A 430 -18.79 -21.77 0.30
C LEU A 430 -17.35 -21.84 0.83
N SER A 431 -16.40 -21.75 -0.08
CA SER A 431 -14.97 -21.61 0.21
C SER A 431 -14.44 -20.34 -0.42
N ARG A 432 -13.58 -19.62 0.31
CA ARG A 432 -12.93 -18.40 -0.16
C ARG A 432 -11.43 -18.55 -0.03
N LEU A 433 -10.69 -17.84 -0.87
CA LEU A 433 -9.25 -17.71 -0.79
C LEU A 433 -8.86 -16.30 -1.22
N ARG A 434 -8.06 -15.63 -0.39
CA ARG A 434 -7.53 -14.29 -0.66
C ARG A 434 -6.01 -14.36 -0.69
N ILE A 435 -5.41 -13.98 -1.80
CA ILE A 435 -3.95 -13.94 -1.97
C ILE A 435 -3.54 -12.48 -2.10
N PRO A 436 -3.07 -11.83 -1.03
CA PRO A 436 -2.52 -10.49 -1.11
C PRO A 436 -1.19 -10.52 -1.88
N TYR A 437 -1.01 -9.53 -2.75
CA TYR A 437 0.16 -9.41 -3.62
C TYR A 437 0.48 -10.73 -4.33
N PRO A 438 -0.42 -11.21 -5.21
CA PRO A 438 -0.23 -12.45 -5.95
C PRO A 438 0.95 -12.30 -6.93
N GLN A 439 1.66 -13.41 -7.18
CA GLN A 439 2.68 -13.45 -8.23
C GLN A 439 2.06 -13.24 -9.60
N THR A 440 2.78 -12.56 -10.48
CA THR A 440 2.34 -12.25 -11.85
C THR A 440 2.44 -13.49 -12.74
N GLY A 441 1.76 -13.50 -13.87
CA GLY A 441 1.71 -14.64 -14.80
C GLY A 441 0.43 -15.46 -14.68
N SER A 442 0.46 -16.67 -15.24
CA SER A 442 -0.70 -17.54 -15.34
C SER A 442 -0.91 -18.37 -14.08
N TRP A 443 -2.10 -18.28 -13.50
CA TRP A 443 -2.58 -19.14 -12.43
C TRP A 443 -3.60 -20.13 -12.98
N TYR A 444 -3.52 -21.39 -12.56
CA TYR A 444 -4.40 -22.45 -13.00
C TYR A 444 -5.25 -22.95 -11.84
N LEU A 445 -6.56 -22.94 -12.01
CA LEU A 445 -7.53 -23.52 -11.09
C LEU A 445 -8.05 -24.83 -11.67
N SER A 446 -7.74 -25.96 -11.04
CA SER A 446 -8.31 -27.26 -11.38
C SER A 446 -9.40 -27.65 -10.38
N LEU A 447 -10.58 -28.01 -10.87
CA LEU A 447 -11.72 -28.44 -10.07
C LEU A 447 -11.99 -29.93 -10.31
N ARG A 448 -12.14 -30.71 -9.24
CA ARG A 448 -12.45 -32.14 -9.29
C ARG A 448 -13.52 -32.48 -8.26
N SER A 449 -14.55 -33.23 -8.66
CA SER A 449 -15.57 -33.76 -7.77
C SER A 449 -15.21 -35.17 -7.31
N LEU A 450 -15.21 -35.39 -6.00
CA LEU A 450 -14.96 -36.69 -5.39
C LEU A 450 -16.05 -37.03 -4.37
N CYS A 451 -16.35 -38.31 -4.23
CA CYS A 451 -17.35 -38.84 -3.31
C CYS A 451 -16.65 -39.43 -2.09
N ALA A 452 -17.12 -39.10 -0.89
CA ALA A 452 -16.56 -39.64 0.34
C ALA A 452 -17.05 -41.09 0.57
N THR A 453 -16.13 -42.02 0.77
CA THR A 453 -16.36 -43.42 1.12
C THR A 453 -15.75 -43.74 2.49
N GLU A 454 -16.05 -44.90 3.09
CA GLU A 454 -15.49 -45.32 4.39
C GLU A 454 -13.95 -45.42 4.40
N HIS A 455 -13.33 -45.54 3.22
CA HIS A 455 -11.89 -45.68 3.04
C HIS A 455 -11.20 -44.45 2.41
N GLY A 456 -11.91 -43.33 2.21
CA GLY A 456 -11.34 -42.10 1.69
C GLY A 456 -12.22 -41.38 0.67
N PHE A 457 -11.61 -40.91 -0.42
CA PHE A 457 -12.30 -40.25 -1.53
C PHE A 457 -12.19 -41.10 -2.79
N GLU A 458 -13.28 -41.20 -3.56
CA GLU A 458 -13.30 -41.92 -4.83
C GLU A 458 -13.97 -41.07 -5.93
N PRO A 459 -13.70 -41.33 -7.23
CA PRO A 459 -14.42 -40.67 -8.31
C PRO A 459 -15.92 -40.98 -8.20
N CYS A 460 -16.77 -39.96 -8.23
CA CYS A 460 -18.22 -40.19 -8.27
C CYS A 460 -18.60 -40.90 -9.58
N THR A 461 -19.70 -41.66 -9.63
CA THR A 461 -20.05 -42.43 -10.84
C THR A 461 -21.02 -41.69 -11.76
N ASN A 462 -22.03 -41.01 -11.22
CA ASN A 462 -23.10 -40.38 -12.00
C ASN A 462 -23.54 -38.99 -11.49
N VAL A 463 -22.70 -38.31 -10.70
CA VAL A 463 -23.05 -36.99 -10.16
C VAL A 463 -22.14 -35.91 -10.72
N THR A 464 -22.74 -34.95 -11.42
CA THR A 464 -22.09 -33.71 -11.86
C THR A 464 -22.36 -32.63 -10.82
N ALA A 465 -21.32 -32.09 -10.21
CA ALA A 465 -21.45 -30.98 -9.28
C ALA A 465 -21.48 -29.65 -10.03
N GLU A 466 -22.45 -28.78 -9.73
CA GLU A 466 -22.44 -27.40 -10.22
C GLU A 466 -21.79 -26.47 -9.18
N VAL A 467 -20.76 -25.75 -9.60
CA VAL A 467 -20.03 -24.81 -8.75
C VAL A 467 -20.06 -23.42 -9.38
N TYR A 468 -20.56 -22.45 -8.63
CA TYR A 468 -20.43 -21.04 -8.96
C TYR A 468 -19.01 -20.58 -8.62
N LEU A 469 -18.25 -20.19 -9.66
CA LEU A 469 -16.88 -19.72 -9.56
C LEU A 469 -16.84 -18.20 -9.73
N ARG A 470 -16.25 -17.51 -8.75
CA ARG A 470 -15.96 -16.07 -8.83
C ARG A 470 -14.48 -15.82 -8.57
N ALA A 471 -13.78 -15.27 -9.56
CA ALA A 471 -12.39 -14.84 -9.42
C ALA A 471 -12.29 -13.36 -9.79
N TYR A 472 -11.73 -12.55 -8.89
CA TYR A 472 -11.56 -11.12 -9.11
C TYR A 472 -10.37 -10.55 -8.32
N LEU A 473 -9.76 -9.51 -8.86
CA LEU A 473 -8.76 -8.70 -8.20
C LEU A 473 -9.46 -7.54 -7.48
N SER A 474 -9.05 -7.24 -6.25
CA SER A 474 -9.44 -6.02 -5.53
C SER A 474 -8.21 -5.26 -5.04
N PRO A 475 -8.26 -3.93 -4.88
CA PRO A 475 -7.12 -3.16 -4.37
C PRO A 475 -6.72 -3.58 -2.95
N CYS A 476 -7.68 -3.64 -2.03
CA CYS A 476 -7.45 -4.02 -0.64
C CYS A 476 -8.31 -5.22 -0.21
N ILE A 477 -7.94 -5.84 0.92
CA ILE A 477 -8.71 -6.93 1.52
C ILE A 477 -10.01 -6.35 2.10
N ASN A 478 -11.16 -6.75 1.57
CA ASN A 478 -12.50 -6.29 1.99
C ASN A 478 -12.60 -4.75 2.09
N ASP A 479 -11.92 -4.02 1.21
CA ASP A 479 -11.85 -2.55 1.22
C ASP A 479 -11.43 -1.95 2.58
N CYS A 480 -10.62 -2.68 3.36
CA CYS A 480 -10.15 -2.31 4.70
C CYS A 480 -11.25 -2.20 5.77
N GLY A 481 -12.47 -2.67 5.46
CA GLY A 481 -13.63 -2.59 6.35
C GLY A 481 -14.03 -1.15 6.68
N ILE A 482 -14.78 -0.98 7.77
CA ILE A 482 -15.26 0.34 8.21
C ILE A 482 -14.23 1.13 9.04
N TYR A 483 -13.17 0.46 9.50
CA TYR A 483 -12.15 1.02 10.39
C TYR A 483 -10.83 1.31 9.67
N GLY A 484 -10.81 1.24 8.35
CA GLY A 484 -9.64 1.51 7.53
C GLY A 484 -9.99 2.23 6.24
N GLN A 485 -8.96 2.73 5.57
CA GLN A 485 -9.05 3.28 4.23
C GLN A 485 -8.05 2.58 3.32
N CYS A 486 -8.51 2.17 2.13
CA CYS A 486 -7.64 1.62 1.12
C CYS A 486 -6.87 2.75 0.42
N LYS A 487 -5.54 2.78 0.58
CA LYS A 487 -4.67 3.76 -0.06
C LYS A 487 -3.90 3.13 -1.21
N LEU A 488 -3.92 3.81 -2.35
CA LEU A 488 -3.07 3.54 -3.50
C LEU A 488 -1.73 4.24 -3.31
N LEU A 489 -0.66 3.45 -3.26
CA LEU A 489 0.70 3.89 -3.03
C LEU A 489 1.53 3.66 -4.29
N ARG A 490 2.48 4.56 -4.53
CA ARG A 490 3.36 4.51 -5.70
C ARG A 490 4.83 4.54 -5.28
N THR A 491 5.57 3.53 -5.67
CA THR A 491 7.03 3.53 -5.59
C THR A 491 7.64 3.50 -6.99
N ASN A 492 8.19 4.63 -7.42
CA ASN A 492 8.71 4.82 -8.78
C ASN A 492 7.63 4.47 -9.84
N ASN A 493 7.79 3.34 -10.54
CA ASN A 493 6.85 2.86 -11.57
C ASN A 493 5.98 1.69 -11.10
N TYR A 494 6.06 1.29 -9.83
CA TYR A 494 5.25 0.23 -9.25
C TYR A 494 4.14 0.83 -8.39
N LEU A 495 2.91 0.37 -8.62
CA LEU A 495 1.74 0.74 -7.81
C LEU A 495 1.38 -0.43 -6.90
N TYR A 496 0.88 -0.13 -5.70
CA TYR A 496 0.30 -1.13 -4.81
C TYR A 496 -0.74 -0.49 -3.92
N ALA A 497 -1.68 -1.29 -3.42
CA ALA A 497 -2.72 -0.83 -2.52
C ALA A 497 -2.57 -1.48 -1.15
N ALA A 498 -2.73 -0.68 -0.10
CA ALA A 498 -2.60 -1.13 1.28
C ALA A 498 -3.63 -0.44 2.18
N CYS A 499 -4.00 -1.13 3.26
CA CYS A 499 -4.91 -0.58 4.25
C CYS A 499 -4.17 0.33 5.25
N GLU A 500 -4.73 1.50 5.47
CA GLU A 500 -4.38 2.37 6.59
C GLU A 500 -5.52 2.36 7.61
N CYS A 501 -5.22 1.84 8.80
CA CYS A 501 -6.22 1.65 9.85
C CYS A 501 -6.37 2.90 10.71
N LYS A 502 -7.57 3.07 11.26
CA LYS A 502 -7.97 4.21 12.08
C LYS A 502 -8.40 3.77 13.47
N ALA A 503 -8.44 4.71 14.41
CA ALA A 503 -8.98 4.51 15.76
C ALA A 503 -8.34 3.34 16.54
N GLY A 504 -7.03 3.14 16.38
CA GLY A 504 -6.29 2.07 17.08
C GLY A 504 -6.52 0.67 16.51
N TRP A 505 -7.31 0.51 15.44
CA TRP A 505 -7.42 -0.76 14.73
C TRP A 505 -6.12 -1.10 14.04
N ASN A 506 -5.79 -2.39 14.00
CA ASN A 506 -4.56 -2.90 13.42
C ASN A 506 -4.84 -4.06 12.44
N GLY A 507 -3.77 -4.54 11.79
CA GLY A 507 -3.81 -5.68 10.88
C GLY A 507 -4.05 -5.34 9.41
N TRP A 508 -3.88 -6.35 8.55
CA TRP A 508 -3.89 -6.18 7.08
C TRP A 508 -5.20 -5.67 6.49
N GLY A 509 -6.33 -6.06 7.10
CA GLY A 509 -7.66 -5.60 6.71
C GLY A 509 -8.32 -4.68 7.73
N CYS A 510 -7.54 -4.12 8.67
CA CYS A 510 -8.06 -3.34 9.82
C CYS A 510 -9.13 -4.09 10.62
N THR A 511 -8.91 -5.39 10.83
CA THR A 511 -9.83 -6.30 11.53
C THR A 511 -9.37 -6.66 12.94
N ASP A 512 -8.17 -6.26 13.34
CA ASP A 512 -7.63 -6.53 14.67
C ASP A 512 -8.05 -5.44 15.65
N ASN A 513 -8.75 -5.84 16.70
CA ASN A 513 -9.34 -4.96 17.71
C ASN A 513 -8.56 -4.90 19.02
N ALA A 514 -7.37 -5.51 19.11
CA ALA A 514 -6.62 -5.61 20.36
C ALA A 514 -6.26 -4.24 20.98
N GLU A 515 -5.90 -3.26 20.17
CA GLU A 515 -5.57 -1.87 20.59
C GLU A 515 -6.65 -0.86 20.17
N ALA A 516 -7.82 -1.34 19.72
CA ALA A 516 -8.85 -0.46 19.16
C ALA A 516 -9.56 0.38 20.22
N PHE A 517 -9.76 1.66 19.94
CA PHE A 517 -10.52 2.55 20.81
C PHE A 517 -12.02 2.20 20.78
N SER A 518 -12.65 2.17 21.96
CA SER A 518 -14.11 1.99 22.05
C SER A 518 -14.87 3.16 21.41
N TYR A 519 -16.07 2.88 20.90
CA TYR A 519 -16.94 3.93 20.33
C TYR A 519 -17.23 5.06 21.34
N GLY A 520 -17.47 4.71 22.61
CA GLY A 520 -17.71 5.70 23.66
C GLY A 520 -16.51 6.62 23.89
N PHE A 521 -15.29 6.09 23.80
CA PHE A 521 -14.07 6.88 23.90
C PHE A 521 -13.90 7.80 22.68
N GLN A 522 -14.09 7.29 21.45
CA GLN A 522 -14.03 8.11 20.23
C GLN A 522 -15.04 9.27 20.28
N LEU A 523 -16.27 9.00 20.70
CA LEU A 523 -17.31 10.01 20.85
C LEU A 523 -16.95 11.03 21.93
N LEU A 524 -16.47 10.60 23.09
CA LEU A 524 -16.05 11.49 24.16
C LEU A 524 -14.93 12.42 23.69
N SER A 525 -13.87 11.89 23.07
CA SER A 525 -12.75 12.67 22.57
C SER A 525 -13.19 13.72 21.55
N THR A 526 -14.05 13.33 20.61
CA THR A 526 -14.62 14.24 19.59
C THR A 526 -15.47 15.34 20.23
N LEU A 527 -16.35 14.98 21.16
CA LEU A 527 -17.19 15.96 21.85
C LEU A 527 -16.37 16.92 22.70
N LEU A 528 -15.32 16.45 23.37
CA LEU A 528 -14.47 17.27 24.24
C LEU A 528 -13.75 18.36 23.41
N LEU A 529 -13.15 17.97 22.28
CA LEU A 529 -12.50 18.91 21.34
C LEU A 529 -13.49 19.86 20.66
N CYS A 530 -14.65 19.35 20.22
CA CYS A 530 -15.65 20.17 19.53
C CYS A 530 -16.36 21.16 20.47
N LEU A 531 -16.78 20.72 21.66
CA LEU A 531 -17.55 21.53 22.61
C LEU A 531 -16.67 22.53 23.35
N SER A 532 -15.36 22.26 23.53
CA SER A 532 -14.46 23.24 24.15
C SER A 532 -14.40 24.56 23.36
N ASN A 533 -14.54 24.51 22.05
CA ASN A 533 -14.63 25.70 21.17
C ASN A 533 -15.86 26.58 21.42
N VAL A 534 -16.92 26.06 22.05
CA VAL A 534 -18.09 26.87 22.45
C VAL A 534 -17.71 27.95 23.47
N MET A 535 -16.56 27.82 24.14
CA MET A 535 -16.01 28.88 25.01
C MET A 535 -15.65 30.18 24.28
N PHE A 536 -15.69 30.23 22.94
CA PHE A 536 -15.62 31.49 22.19
C PHE A 536 -16.93 32.30 22.22
N VAL A 537 -18.07 31.72 22.65
CA VAL A 537 -19.35 32.42 22.74
C VAL A 537 -19.32 33.63 23.69
N PRO A 538 -18.80 33.53 24.95
CA PRO A 538 -18.68 34.70 25.81
C PRO A 538 -17.79 35.83 25.24
N PRO A 539 -16.57 35.56 24.71
CA PRO A 539 -15.77 36.57 24.00
C PRO A 539 -16.52 37.24 22.84
N VAL A 540 -17.23 36.46 22.01
CA VAL A 540 -18.08 36.99 20.92
C VAL A 540 -19.14 37.93 21.46
N ALA A 541 -19.87 37.53 22.50
CA ALA A 541 -20.91 38.36 23.12
C ALA A 541 -20.34 39.67 23.70
N ILE A 542 -19.17 39.61 24.35
CA ILE A 542 -18.47 40.78 24.89
C ILE A 542 -18.02 41.72 23.75
N ALA A 543 -17.48 41.17 22.66
CA ALA A 543 -17.03 41.93 21.50
C ALA A 543 -18.19 42.65 20.79
N VAL A 544 -19.30 41.93 20.54
CA VAL A 544 -20.53 42.51 19.95
C VAL A 544 -21.10 43.61 20.85
N ARG A 545 -21.25 43.36 22.15
CA ARG A 545 -21.75 44.35 23.12
C ARG A 545 -20.86 45.59 23.20
N SER A 546 -19.56 45.43 22.96
CA SER A 546 -18.56 46.50 23.01
C SER A 546 -18.32 47.18 21.65
N HIS A 547 -19.01 46.74 20.59
CA HIS A 547 -18.87 47.20 19.18
C HIS A 547 -17.51 46.91 18.52
N TYR A 548 -16.86 45.80 18.88
CA TYR A 548 -15.70 45.25 18.19
C TYR A 548 -16.14 44.21 17.16
N LEU A 549 -16.72 44.67 16.04
CA LEU A 549 -17.35 43.78 15.04
C LEU A 549 -16.33 42.94 14.27
N LEU A 550 -15.13 43.47 14.01
CA LEU A 550 -14.07 42.74 13.32
C LEU A 550 -13.58 41.57 14.19
N GLU A 551 -13.29 41.85 15.46
CA GLU A 551 -12.87 40.87 16.44
C GLU A 551 -13.96 39.80 16.63
N ALA A 552 -15.23 40.22 16.75
CA ALA A 552 -16.35 39.28 16.84
C ALA A 552 -16.44 38.36 15.61
N ALA A 553 -16.22 38.87 14.40
CA ALA A 553 -16.21 38.05 13.19
C ALA A 553 -15.08 37.02 13.18
N VAL A 554 -13.87 37.40 13.61
CA VAL A 554 -12.72 36.49 13.72
C VAL A 554 -12.95 35.40 14.76
N TYR A 555 -13.55 35.72 15.92
CA TYR A 555 -13.88 34.71 16.94
C TYR A 555 -14.97 33.74 16.47
N ILE A 556 -15.99 34.24 15.76
CA ILE A 556 -17.03 33.37 15.16
C ILE A 556 -16.40 32.44 14.11
N PHE A 557 -15.54 32.98 13.25
CA PHE A 557 -14.79 32.21 12.26
C PHE A 557 -13.97 31.10 12.93
N THR A 558 -13.20 31.45 13.96
CA THR A 558 -12.36 30.51 14.72
C THR A 558 -13.19 29.42 15.36
N MET A 559 -14.26 29.80 16.08
CA MET A 559 -15.18 28.85 16.71
C MET A 559 -15.75 27.86 15.69
N PHE A 560 -16.26 28.35 14.55
CA PHE A 560 -16.86 27.50 13.52
C PHE A 560 -15.84 26.53 12.92
N PHE A 561 -14.74 27.05 12.37
CA PHE A 561 -13.78 26.22 11.66
C PHE A 561 -12.99 25.29 12.59
N SER A 562 -12.69 25.72 13.82
CA SER A 562 -12.05 24.86 14.82
C SER A 562 -12.95 23.69 15.24
N THR A 563 -14.24 23.95 15.50
CA THR A 563 -15.19 22.87 15.82
C THR A 563 -15.29 21.84 14.68
N PHE A 564 -15.44 22.28 13.43
CA PHE A 564 -15.56 21.35 12.31
C PHE A 564 -14.23 20.70 11.90
N TYR A 565 -13.10 21.36 12.15
CA TYR A 565 -11.79 20.75 12.00
C TYR A 565 -11.63 19.57 12.96
N HIS A 566 -11.85 19.76 14.26
CA HIS A 566 -11.71 18.66 15.21
C HIS A 566 -12.77 17.57 15.03
N ALA A 567 -13.96 17.90 14.54
CA ALA A 567 -14.94 16.88 14.13
C ALA A 567 -14.45 16.03 12.93
N CYS A 568 -13.63 16.61 12.06
CA CYS A 568 -13.05 15.94 10.89
C CYS A 568 -11.75 15.19 11.21
N ASP A 569 -10.96 15.68 12.17
CA ASP A 569 -9.65 15.15 12.54
C ASP A 569 -9.72 13.86 13.37
N GLN A 570 -10.79 13.64 14.14
CA GLN A 570 -10.89 12.48 15.01
C GLN A 570 -11.01 11.17 14.24
N PRO A 571 -10.10 10.19 14.43
CA PRO A 571 -10.14 8.95 13.69
C PRO A 571 -11.28 8.05 14.19
N GLY A 572 -12.09 7.50 13.26
CA GLY A 572 -13.11 6.50 13.58
C GLY A 572 -14.41 6.66 12.79
N ILE A 573 -15.50 6.12 13.33
CA ILE A 573 -16.85 6.19 12.72
C ILE A 573 -17.48 7.57 12.93
N VAL A 574 -17.04 8.31 13.94
CA VAL A 574 -17.60 9.61 14.34
C VAL A 574 -17.03 10.80 13.56
N VAL A 575 -16.21 10.56 12.52
CA VAL A 575 -15.64 11.59 11.65
C VAL A 575 -16.76 12.37 10.94
N PHE A 576 -16.68 13.69 10.98
CA PHE A 576 -17.56 14.56 10.22
C PHE A 576 -16.80 15.73 9.59
N CYS A 577 -16.62 15.68 8.27
CA CYS A 577 -15.94 16.73 7.49
C CYS A 577 -16.94 17.46 6.59
N ILE A 578 -17.08 18.78 6.78
CA ILE A 578 -17.91 19.64 5.89
C ILE A 578 -17.16 20.06 4.62
N MET A 579 -15.83 19.96 4.64
CA MET A 579 -14.90 20.41 3.61
C MET A 579 -13.63 19.55 3.69
N GLU A 580 -12.72 19.69 2.72
CA GLU A 580 -11.42 19.00 2.72
C GLU A 580 -10.61 19.29 3.99
N TYR A 581 -9.94 18.23 4.50
CA TYR A 581 -9.20 18.25 5.76
C TYR A 581 -8.14 19.36 5.81
N ASP A 582 -7.34 19.49 4.75
CA ASP A 582 -6.26 20.49 4.70
C ASP A 582 -6.80 21.93 4.79
N VAL A 583 -7.98 22.19 4.23
CA VAL A 583 -8.61 23.52 4.29
C VAL A 583 -9.17 23.79 5.69
N LEU A 584 -9.84 22.80 6.30
CA LEU A 584 -10.33 22.91 7.67
C LEU A 584 -9.18 23.15 8.66
N GLN A 585 -8.09 22.39 8.53
CA GLN A 585 -6.90 22.55 9.34
C GLN A 585 -6.28 23.94 9.17
N PHE A 586 -6.13 24.40 7.93
CA PHE A 586 -5.62 25.74 7.66
C PHE A 586 -6.49 26.83 8.30
N CYS A 587 -7.81 26.72 8.21
CA CYS A 587 -8.74 27.68 8.80
C CYS A 587 -8.71 27.68 10.34
N ASP A 588 -8.53 26.52 10.98
CA ASP A 588 -8.40 26.42 12.44
C ASP A 588 -7.14 27.14 12.97
N PHE A 589 -5.96 26.81 12.42
CA PHE A 589 -4.71 27.47 12.80
C PHE A 589 -4.72 28.98 12.50
N LEU A 590 -5.22 29.38 11.32
CA LEU A 590 -5.32 30.79 10.94
C LEU A 590 -6.29 31.53 11.86
N GLY A 591 -7.48 30.96 12.13
CA GLY A 591 -8.48 31.56 13.01
C GLY A 591 -7.94 31.77 14.42
N SER A 592 -7.33 30.75 15.00
CA SER A 592 -6.75 30.79 16.35
C SER A 592 -5.66 31.86 16.46
N LEU A 593 -4.72 31.94 15.52
CA LEU A 593 -3.68 32.96 15.49
C LEU A 593 -4.24 34.37 15.24
N MET A 594 -5.18 34.50 14.31
CA MET A 594 -5.85 35.77 14.03
C MET A 594 -6.62 36.27 15.26
N SER A 595 -7.26 35.39 16.02
CA SER A 595 -7.97 35.73 17.27
C SER A 595 -7.02 36.36 18.28
N VAL A 596 -5.83 35.80 18.49
CA VAL A 596 -4.80 36.39 19.36
C VAL A 596 -4.32 37.73 18.79
N TRP A 597 -3.99 37.78 17.49
CA TRP A 597 -3.51 38.99 16.83
C TRP A 597 -4.48 40.17 16.97
N VAL A 598 -5.75 39.98 16.58
CA VAL A 598 -6.75 41.07 16.63
C VAL A 598 -7.03 41.52 18.07
N THR A 599 -6.99 40.61 19.04
CA THR A 599 -7.13 40.95 20.46
C THR A 599 -6.01 41.86 20.94
N VAL A 600 -4.75 41.53 20.62
CA VAL A 600 -3.59 42.31 21.04
C VAL A 600 -3.57 43.70 20.39
N ILE A 601 -3.93 43.79 19.10
CA ILE A 601 -4.04 45.08 18.41
C ILE A 601 -5.18 45.92 19.01
N ALA A 602 -6.33 45.32 19.32
CA ALA A 602 -7.43 46.01 20.00
C ALA A 602 -6.99 46.56 21.38
N MET A 603 -6.19 45.79 22.13
CA MET A 603 -5.59 46.23 23.40
C MET A 603 -4.63 47.41 23.24
N ALA A 604 -3.92 47.51 22.11
CA ALA A 604 -3.04 48.63 21.81
C ALA A 604 -3.81 49.96 21.64
N ARG A 605 -5.14 49.94 21.38
CA ARG A 605 -6.06 51.11 21.32
C ARG A 605 -5.55 52.30 20.50
N LEU A 606 -4.93 52.07 19.35
CA LEU A 606 -4.36 53.11 18.48
C LEU A 606 -5.43 54.21 18.17
N GLN A 607 -5.09 55.50 18.28
CA GLN A 607 -6.02 56.65 18.07
C GLN A 607 -6.02 57.14 16.60
N PRO A 608 -7.06 57.88 16.15
CA PRO A 608 -7.70 57.74 14.82
C PRO A 608 -6.69 58.04 13.71
N ILE A 609 -6.60 57.25 12.64
CA ILE A 609 -7.67 56.93 11.70
C ILE A 609 -7.77 55.40 11.60
N VAL A 610 -8.99 54.90 11.42
CA VAL A 610 -9.32 53.52 11.02
C VAL A 610 -8.28 52.90 10.05
N LYS A 611 -7.64 53.71 9.19
CA LYS A 611 -6.50 53.36 8.33
C LYS A 611 -5.34 52.61 9.01
N GLN A 612 -4.77 53.07 10.14
CA GLN A 612 -3.56 52.41 10.68
C GLN A 612 -3.86 51.06 11.33
N ALA A 613 -4.97 50.94 12.06
CA ALA A 613 -5.39 49.67 12.65
C ALA A 613 -5.86 48.68 11.57
N SER A 614 -6.65 49.13 10.59
CA SER A 614 -7.10 48.29 9.47
C SER A 614 -5.94 47.78 8.60
N VAL A 615 -4.92 48.61 8.36
CA VAL A 615 -3.70 48.15 7.67
C VAL A 615 -2.99 47.06 8.45
N LEU A 616 -2.88 47.20 9.78
CA LEU A 616 -2.22 46.19 10.62
C LEU A 616 -3.04 44.89 10.73
N TYR A 617 -4.36 44.97 10.73
CA TYR A 617 -5.23 43.80 10.65
C TYR A 617 -5.07 43.07 9.31
N LEU A 618 -5.10 43.78 8.18
CA LEU A 618 -4.98 43.18 6.85
C LEU A 618 -3.57 42.62 6.61
N LEU A 619 -2.53 43.38 6.98
CA LEU A 619 -1.14 42.94 6.87
C LEU A 619 -0.87 41.72 7.76
N GLY A 620 -1.38 41.73 8.99
CA GLY A 620 -1.32 40.59 9.89
C GLY A 620 -1.96 39.34 9.29
N ALA A 621 -3.16 39.47 8.72
CA ALA A 621 -3.87 38.37 8.06
C ALA A 621 -3.07 37.79 6.88
N MET A 622 -2.51 38.64 6.01
CA MET A 622 -1.71 38.18 4.86
C MET A 622 -0.41 37.50 5.30
N LEU A 623 0.30 38.04 6.29
CA LEU A 623 1.54 37.45 6.79
C LEU A 623 1.31 36.14 7.53
N LEU A 624 0.23 36.04 8.32
CA LEU A 624 -0.16 34.81 9.00
C LEU A 624 -0.57 33.73 8.01
N ALA A 625 -1.37 34.06 7.00
CA ALA A 625 -1.75 33.12 5.95
C ALA A 625 -0.52 32.59 5.19
N MET A 626 0.42 33.46 4.84
CA MET A 626 1.68 33.07 4.19
C MET A 626 2.55 32.19 5.10
N ALA A 627 2.70 32.54 6.38
CA ALA A 627 3.51 31.78 7.33
C ALA A 627 2.97 30.35 7.55
N LEU A 628 1.64 30.21 7.64
CA LEU A 628 0.98 28.90 7.79
C LEU A 628 1.10 28.03 6.53
N GLN A 629 1.18 28.63 5.34
CA GLN A 629 1.44 27.88 4.09
C GLN A 629 2.89 27.37 4.01
N MET A 630 3.85 28.11 4.56
CA MET A 630 5.26 27.70 4.58
C MET A 630 5.50 26.52 5.53
N ASP A 631 5.06 26.64 6.78
CA ASP A 631 5.10 25.54 7.74
C ASP A 631 4.07 25.77 8.85
N ARG A 632 2.99 24.97 8.80
CA ARG A 632 1.84 25.06 9.73
C ARG A 632 2.16 24.65 11.16
N HIS A 633 3.22 23.84 11.36
CA HIS A 633 3.63 23.35 12.69
C HIS A 633 4.87 24.05 13.24
N GLY A 634 5.47 24.98 12.50
CA GLY A 634 6.67 25.68 12.91
C GLY A 634 6.43 26.53 14.15
N LEU A 635 7.13 26.23 15.26
CA LEU A 635 7.01 26.98 16.51
C LEU A 635 7.21 28.50 16.31
N TRP A 636 8.18 28.90 15.48
CA TRP A 636 8.45 30.31 15.17
C TRP A 636 7.36 30.96 14.33
N ASN A 637 6.66 30.20 13.49
CA ASN A 637 5.52 30.70 12.71
C ASN A 637 4.30 30.93 13.61
N LEU A 638 4.17 30.17 14.71
CA LEU A 638 3.14 30.36 15.73
C LEU A 638 3.49 31.51 16.70
N LEU A 639 4.72 31.53 17.22
CA LEU A 639 5.14 32.45 18.28
C LEU A 639 5.53 33.84 17.76
N GLY A 640 6.17 33.91 16.59
CA GLY A 640 6.71 35.14 16.01
C GLY A 640 5.66 36.26 15.83
N PRO A 641 4.53 36.00 15.16
CA PRO A 641 3.47 37.00 15.00
C PRO A 641 2.88 37.48 16.33
N SER A 642 2.70 36.58 17.29
CA SER A 642 2.19 36.89 18.62
C SER A 642 3.16 37.81 19.39
N LEU A 643 4.47 37.52 19.36
CA LEU A 643 5.50 38.37 19.95
C LEU A 643 5.58 39.74 19.28
N PHE A 644 5.46 39.79 17.96
CA PHE A 644 5.46 41.05 17.21
C PHE A 644 4.26 41.94 17.59
N ALA A 645 3.05 41.36 17.68
CA ALA A 645 1.86 42.08 18.14
C ALA A 645 2.02 42.62 19.57
N LEU A 646 2.58 41.82 20.49
CA LEU A 646 2.91 42.25 21.85
C LEU A 646 3.92 43.40 21.86
N GLY A 647 4.91 43.38 20.96
CA GLY A 647 5.86 44.48 20.77
C GLY A 647 5.17 45.78 20.36
N ILE A 648 4.24 45.73 19.40
CA ILE A 648 3.43 46.90 18.99
C ILE A 648 2.64 47.46 20.17
N MET A 649 1.99 46.58 20.95
CA MET A 649 1.25 46.98 22.14
C MET A 649 2.16 47.64 23.18
N ALA A 650 3.33 47.07 23.45
CA ALA A 650 4.31 47.62 24.40
C ALA A 650 4.82 49.01 23.99
N VAL A 651 5.12 49.21 22.70
CA VAL A 651 5.52 50.52 22.16
C VAL A 651 4.38 51.53 22.30
N ALA A 652 3.15 51.14 21.92
CA ALA A 652 1.98 52.02 22.01
C ALA A 652 1.67 52.43 23.46
N TRP A 653 1.79 51.51 24.42
CA TRP A 653 1.57 51.77 25.84
C TRP A 653 2.68 52.63 26.43
N THR A 654 3.94 52.38 26.08
CA THR A 654 5.10 53.19 26.51
C THR A 654 4.97 54.62 25.99
N ALA A 655 4.66 54.79 24.70
CA ALA A 655 4.45 56.11 24.09
C ALA A 655 3.32 56.89 24.79
N ARG A 656 2.21 56.23 25.16
CA ARG A 656 1.13 56.88 25.93
C ARG A 656 1.53 57.19 27.37
N THR A 657 2.31 56.32 28.00
CA THR A 657 2.79 56.52 29.37
C THR A 657 3.71 57.74 29.43
N ILE A 658 4.62 57.89 28.45
CA ILE A 658 5.48 59.07 28.31
C ILE A 658 4.64 60.34 28.07
N ARG A 659 3.69 60.31 27.13
CA ARG A 659 2.84 61.48 26.82
C ARG A 659 1.94 61.90 27.98
N ARG A 660 1.44 60.97 28.79
CA ARG A 660 0.49 61.24 29.88
C ARG A 660 1.15 61.31 31.27
N ARG A 661 2.45 61.04 31.39
CA ARG A 661 3.23 60.97 32.64
C ARG A 661 2.65 60.05 33.73
N HIS A 662 1.78 59.11 33.35
CA HIS A 662 1.19 58.09 34.22
C HIS A 662 1.15 56.75 33.48
N CYS A 663 1.37 55.64 34.21
CA CYS A 663 1.31 54.29 33.64
C CYS A 663 -0.05 54.02 32.99
N TYR A 664 -0.02 53.58 31.73
CA TYR A 664 -1.21 53.16 30.99
C TYR A 664 -1.30 51.62 31.00
N PRO A 665 -2.47 51.02 31.33
CA PRO A 665 -3.75 51.63 31.69
C PRO A 665 -3.81 52.22 33.12
N PRO A 666 -4.51 53.36 33.34
CA PRO A 666 -4.40 54.15 34.57
C PRO A 666 -5.16 53.59 35.79
N THR A 667 -5.99 52.55 35.64
CA THR A 667 -6.84 52.02 36.71
C THR A 667 -6.29 50.71 37.26
N TRP A 668 -5.86 50.69 38.53
CA TRP A 668 -5.40 49.47 39.22
C TRP A 668 -6.42 48.33 39.21
N LYS A 669 -7.73 48.64 39.30
CA LYS A 669 -8.81 47.64 39.16
C LYS A 669 -8.76 46.88 37.83
N ARG A 670 -8.32 47.51 36.74
CA ARG A 670 -8.21 46.86 35.44
C ARG A 670 -7.00 45.93 35.36
N TRP A 671 -5.91 46.28 36.04
CA TRP A 671 -4.77 45.39 36.20
C TRP A 671 -5.13 44.15 37.01
N ALA A 672 -5.70 44.33 38.20
CA ALA A 672 -6.03 43.24 39.11
C ALA A 672 -7.12 42.28 38.58
N PHE A 673 -8.19 42.79 37.96
CA PHE A 673 -9.36 41.97 37.60
C PHE A 673 -9.46 41.55 36.13
N TYR A 674 -8.67 42.12 35.22
CA TYR A 674 -8.78 41.83 33.79
C TYR A 674 -7.44 41.47 33.15
N LEU A 675 -6.44 42.35 33.24
CA LEU A 675 -5.15 42.17 32.56
C LEU A 675 -4.29 41.09 33.19
N CYS A 676 -4.07 41.10 34.51
CA CYS A 676 -3.25 40.08 35.17
C CYS A 676 -3.90 38.69 35.07
N PRO A 677 -5.20 38.50 35.37
CA PRO A 677 -5.85 37.20 35.18
C PRO A 677 -5.81 36.74 33.71
N GLY A 678 -6.12 37.61 32.75
CA GLY A 678 -6.10 37.26 31.33
C GLY A 678 -4.70 36.88 30.82
N ALA A 679 -3.66 37.61 31.23
CA ALA A 679 -2.28 37.31 30.87
C ALA A 679 -1.76 36.02 31.51
N LEU A 680 -2.12 35.74 32.76
CA LEU A 680 -1.77 34.48 33.45
C LEU A 680 -2.45 33.28 32.76
N ILE A 681 -3.73 33.40 32.40
CA ILE A 681 -4.46 32.36 31.67
C ILE A 681 -3.82 32.11 30.30
N ALA A 682 -3.49 33.17 29.55
CA ALA A 682 -2.83 33.04 28.25
C ALA A 682 -1.44 32.39 28.37
N ALA A 683 -0.65 32.76 29.37
CA ALA A 683 0.66 32.16 29.63
C ALA A 683 0.54 30.67 30.00
N ALA A 684 -0.44 30.32 30.84
CA ALA A 684 -0.72 28.92 31.19
C ALA A 684 -1.13 28.10 29.96
N ALA A 685 -1.94 28.66 29.06
CA ALA A 685 -2.31 28.00 27.81
C ALA A 685 -1.08 27.69 26.95
N VAL A 686 -0.20 28.68 26.72
CA VAL A 686 1.03 28.49 25.93
C VAL A 686 1.95 27.46 26.57
N LEU A 687 2.09 27.45 27.90
CA LEU A 687 2.93 26.47 28.61
C LEU A 687 2.37 25.04 28.52
N LEU A 688 1.04 24.87 28.64
CA LEU A 688 0.40 23.56 28.48
C LEU A 688 0.61 23.01 27.06
N TYR A 689 0.38 23.84 26.05
CA TYR A 689 0.59 23.47 24.64
C TYR A 689 2.06 23.12 24.35
N ALA A 690 3.02 23.90 24.87
CA ALA A 690 4.43 23.72 24.54
C ALA A 690 5.11 22.54 25.26
N PHE A 691 4.68 22.19 26.48
CA PHE A 691 5.43 21.26 27.35
C PHE A 691 4.63 20.04 27.83
N VAL A 692 3.30 20.06 27.77
CA VAL A 692 2.45 19.02 28.39
C VAL A 692 1.68 18.19 27.35
N GLU A 693 1.46 18.72 26.16
CA GLU A 693 0.73 18.03 25.08
C GLU A 693 1.54 16.86 24.47
N THR A 694 0.94 15.67 24.40
CA THR A 694 1.45 14.40 23.84
C THR A 694 0.39 13.70 22.98
N GLU A 695 0.71 12.65 22.21
CA GLU A 695 -0.28 11.98 21.32
C GLU A 695 -1.41 11.36 22.15
N GLU A 696 -1.06 10.82 23.32
CA GLU A 696 -1.99 10.11 24.19
C GLU A 696 -2.93 11.04 24.96
N ASN A 697 -2.47 12.25 25.32
CA ASN A 697 -3.27 13.20 26.10
C ASN A 697 -3.82 14.37 25.27
N TYR A 698 -3.55 14.38 23.96
CA TYR A 698 -3.90 15.44 23.01
C TYR A 698 -5.34 15.94 23.22
N PHE A 699 -6.32 15.05 23.16
CA PHE A 699 -7.73 15.44 23.23
C PHE A 699 -8.13 16.06 24.58
N TYR A 700 -7.41 15.80 25.68
CA TYR A 700 -7.63 16.46 26.97
C TYR A 700 -6.92 17.82 27.05
N ILE A 701 -5.60 17.83 26.78
CA ILE A 701 -4.77 19.02 26.96
C ILE A 701 -5.13 20.09 25.93
N HIS A 702 -5.36 19.68 24.68
CA HIS A 702 -5.75 20.59 23.61
C HIS A 702 -7.12 21.21 23.90
N SER A 703 -8.10 20.41 24.34
CA SER A 703 -9.40 20.94 24.75
C SER A 703 -9.30 21.95 25.91
N ILE A 704 -8.46 21.68 26.93
CA ILE A 704 -8.20 22.64 28.01
C ILE A 704 -7.57 23.91 27.43
N TRP A 705 -6.67 23.79 26.45
CA TRP A 705 -6.07 24.92 25.75
C TRP A 705 -7.12 25.81 25.07
N HIS A 706 -8.14 25.25 24.39
CA HIS A 706 -9.25 26.04 23.83
C HIS A 706 -9.99 26.85 24.90
N LEU A 707 -10.31 26.21 26.04
CA LEU A 707 -11.00 26.88 27.16
C LEU A 707 -10.17 28.05 27.70
N LEU A 708 -8.85 27.86 27.86
CA LEU A 708 -7.94 28.87 28.40
C LEU A 708 -7.73 30.03 27.42
N ILE A 709 -7.44 29.75 26.14
CA ILE A 709 -7.25 30.81 25.14
C ILE A 709 -8.53 31.62 24.95
N ALA A 710 -9.68 30.97 24.72
CA ALA A 710 -10.94 31.67 24.57
C ALA A 710 -11.29 32.50 25.82
N GLY A 711 -11.09 31.92 27.01
CA GLY A 711 -11.24 32.63 28.28
C GLY A 711 -10.34 33.86 28.40
N SER A 712 -9.06 33.73 28.04
CA SER A 712 -8.09 34.82 28.10
C SER A 712 -8.48 36.00 27.20
N VAL A 713 -8.93 35.73 25.97
CA VAL A 713 -9.38 36.76 25.02
C VAL A 713 -10.56 37.55 25.59
N GLY A 714 -11.50 36.87 26.25
CA GLY A 714 -12.65 37.50 26.91
C GLY A 714 -12.26 38.50 28.01
N PHE A 715 -11.23 38.21 28.81
CA PHE A 715 -10.72 39.12 29.84
C PHE A 715 -9.87 40.26 29.29
N LEU A 716 -9.13 40.01 28.21
CA LEU A 716 -8.19 40.96 27.62
C LEU A 716 -8.87 42.03 26.76
N LEU A 717 -10.09 41.76 26.26
CA LEU A 717 -10.87 42.70 25.46
C LEU A 717 -11.11 44.05 26.19
N PRO A 718 -10.68 45.18 25.61
CA PRO A 718 -10.82 46.48 26.23
C PRO A 718 -12.30 46.95 26.31
N PRO A 719 -12.82 47.37 27.47
CA PRO A 719 -14.18 47.92 27.54
C PRO A 719 -14.31 49.20 26.71
N ARG A 720 -15.46 49.44 26.08
CA ARG A 720 -15.70 50.62 25.24
C ARG A 720 -15.31 51.89 25.99
N ALA A 721 -14.57 52.79 25.33
CA ALA A 721 -14.31 54.11 25.88
C ALA A 721 -15.67 54.79 26.08
N LYS A 722 -16.02 55.12 27.34
CA LYS A 722 -17.23 55.90 27.61
C LYS A 722 -17.11 57.21 26.81
N PRO A 723 -18.09 57.56 25.96
CA PRO A 723 -18.10 58.90 25.38
C PRO A 723 -18.05 59.89 26.54
N SER A 724 -17.21 60.92 26.41
CA SER A 724 -17.10 61.98 27.41
C SER A 724 -18.51 62.46 27.73
N ARG A 725 -19.00 62.10 28.93
CA ARG A 725 -20.28 62.55 29.43
C ARG A 725 -20.09 64.07 29.57
N ARG A 726 -20.66 64.85 28.64
CA ARG A 726 -20.71 66.32 28.77
C ARG A 726 -21.18 66.60 30.19
N LEU A 727 -20.28 67.07 31.04
CA LEU A 727 -20.65 67.60 32.35
C LEU A 727 -21.57 68.77 32.01
N GLY A 728 -22.86 68.63 32.31
CA GLY A 728 -23.78 69.75 32.28
C GLY A 728 -23.19 70.90 33.12
N PRO A 729 -23.36 72.16 32.72
CA PRO A 729 -22.69 73.26 33.37
C PRO A 729 -23.16 73.36 34.82
N LEU A 730 -22.25 73.10 35.76
CA LEU A 730 -22.39 73.56 37.14
C LEU A 730 -22.40 75.09 37.13
N PRO A 731 -23.33 75.76 37.85
CA PRO A 731 -23.37 77.21 37.87
C PRO A 731 -22.18 77.71 38.69
N ARG A 732 -21.15 78.24 38.02
CA ARG A 732 -20.08 78.98 38.69
C ARG A 732 -20.03 80.42 38.21
N ARG A 733 -20.04 81.28 39.22
CA ARG A 733 -20.03 82.74 39.18
C ARG A 733 -18.95 83.30 38.26
N LYS A 734 -19.32 84.41 37.62
CA LYS A 734 -18.50 85.28 36.77
C LYS A 734 -17.10 85.50 37.35
N GLY A 735 -16.09 85.16 36.56
CA GLY A 735 -14.70 85.57 36.68
C GLY A 735 -14.01 85.30 35.35
N CYS A 736 -13.49 86.34 34.70
CA CYS A 736 -12.97 86.32 33.33
C CYS A 736 -11.89 85.25 33.10
N GLY A 737 -12.05 84.47 32.02
CA GLY A 737 -11.06 83.53 31.50
C GLY A 737 -11.25 83.37 30.00
N TYR A 738 -10.18 83.60 29.25
CA TYR A 738 -10.08 83.53 27.79
C TYR A 738 -10.57 82.18 27.21
N GLN A 739 -11.30 82.23 26.10
CA GLN A 739 -11.79 81.07 25.38
C GLN A 739 -10.88 80.78 24.17
N LEU A 740 -10.12 79.69 24.24
CA LEU A 740 -9.32 79.20 23.11
C LEU A 740 -10.27 78.55 22.10
N CYS A 741 -10.44 79.15 20.92
CA CYS A 741 -11.18 78.53 19.82
C CYS A 741 -10.30 77.48 19.15
N VAL A 742 -10.66 76.21 19.31
CA VAL A 742 -10.12 75.12 18.47
C VAL A 742 -11.03 75.02 17.25
N ASN A 743 -10.44 75.20 16.07
CA ASN A 743 -11.12 75.22 14.78
C ASN A 743 -11.60 73.79 14.41
N GLU A 744 -12.90 73.52 14.47
CA GLU A 744 -13.50 72.26 13.99
C GLU A 744 -13.79 72.34 12.48
N GLN A 745 -12.74 72.35 11.66
CA GLN A 745 -12.92 72.33 10.21
C GLN A 745 -11.89 71.44 9.48
N GLU A 746 -11.61 70.26 10.05
CA GLU A 746 -10.73 69.26 9.45
C GLU A 746 -11.28 67.81 9.45
N GLU A 747 -12.61 67.64 9.54
CA GLU A 747 -13.26 66.34 9.26
C GLU A 747 -14.39 66.49 8.24
N LEU A 748 -14.04 66.70 6.98
CA LEU A 748 -14.82 66.27 5.81
C LEU A 748 -13.96 66.53 4.57
N GLY A 749 -13.13 65.54 4.22
CA GLY A 749 -12.36 65.55 3.00
C GLY A 749 -13.27 65.40 1.78
N LEU A 750 -13.74 66.53 1.26
CA LEU A 750 -14.19 66.72 -0.11
C LEU A 750 -13.66 68.08 -0.56
N VAL A 751 -12.58 68.06 -1.33
CA VAL A 751 -12.05 69.24 -2.02
C VAL A 751 -12.11 68.96 -3.52
N ASP A 752 -13.06 69.61 -4.19
CA ASP A 752 -12.85 70.15 -5.53
C ASP A 752 -12.19 71.53 -5.38
N PRO A 753 -11.24 71.94 -6.25
CA PRO A 753 -10.53 73.20 -6.08
C PRO A 753 -11.21 74.30 -6.91
N ALA A 754 -11.78 75.32 -6.26
CA ALA A 754 -11.66 76.72 -6.69
C ALA A 754 -12.45 77.70 -5.78
N VAL A 755 -11.86 78.87 -5.61
CA VAL A 755 -12.45 80.16 -5.16
C VAL A 755 -12.49 80.44 -3.64
N ALA A 756 -11.38 81.02 -3.18
CA ALA A 756 -11.28 82.35 -2.59
C ALA A 756 -12.35 82.85 -1.56
N SER A 757 -11.85 83.02 -0.33
CA SER A 757 -11.76 84.33 0.35
C SER A 757 -12.94 84.85 1.21
N ILE A 758 -12.53 85.36 2.40
CA ILE A 758 -12.96 86.63 3.03
C ILE A 758 -14.00 86.61 4.18
N ASN A 759 -13.54 87.24 5.28
CA ASN A 759 -14.22 87.92 6.41
C ASN A 759 -14.85 87.07 7.52
N SER A 760 -14.30 86.99 8.75
CA SER A 760 -13.94 88.01 9.77
C SER A 760 -15.07 88.31 10.77
N ILE A 761 -14.65 88.57 12.01
CA ILE A 761 -15.29 89.35 13.08
C ILE A 761 -16.01 88.51 14.15
N CYS A 762 -15.29 88.34 15.26
CA CYS A 762 -15.85 88.15 16.58
C CYS A 762 -16.47 89.47 17.07
N THR A 763 -17.71 89.43 17.54
CA THR A 763 -18.26 90.45 18.45
C THR A 763 -19.07 89.78 19.56
N SER A 764 -18.59 90.04 20.79
CA SER A 764 -19.18 89.91 22.14
C SER A 764 -20.05 88.71 22.49
#